data_AF-A0A2T6DM02-F1
#
_entry.id   AF-A0A2T6DM02-F1
#
_cell.length_a   1.000
_cell.length_b   1.000
_cell.length_c   1.000
_cell.angle_alpha   90.00
_cell.angle_beta   90.00
_cell.angle_gamma   90.00
#
_symmetry.space_group_name_H-M   'P 1'
#
loop_
_entity.id
_entity.type
_entity.pdbx_description
1 polymer ?
#
loop_
_entity_poly.entity_id
_entity_poly.type
_entity_poly.pdbx_seq_one_letter_code
_entity_poly.pdbx_strand_id
1 'polypeptide(L)'
;MNPQVRDGLKKTVERYGADFVLDAARCEGILKDVCGESRREIYVLVSCVREGVVKELLAIDDPAAAPLLISRLSQKLQQHLALAAETANWGVETWAVVLGKIPEPPTPQYAPATGAGITGISGLPTFGSAGGGLARNSAALRLPSGPLRVNSGRLEPPKAPQMAPGVPAAITPGVAAPYKASSVLAPGLPSGQLPGVAQRPRTSTPSVSSQLAPKDETVQVNEAAIMDQPVSVPSRPVTPSPNWAEPTEEIIVAQDGRGHFKSLKEALKDAQPGACIYLLPGLYKEGVVISKDVQIRGVEGTREEIQVEFVTAPCFQLTGGFLLINGITVRGRAASEYKNFPAIEVTRGQLTLEDCDMTCDSKAVVSAKGPAAEVLVRQCLIHDGRSEGISFEEGATGIVEHCEITDCRSGIFIGSGCAPHIHTCTILNAASFGFYVNEGGFGVVEDCEISHSQISGVKIRSKANPTFRRCRITSGHHTGVLIGEQGQGIFEDCEICDNGDAAVEISQASKPSFARCQIFEGRAEGVHVYDRGAGHFMECEIYGNVGAGIKVAESANPHFTYCSIHDGQTHGIRVENKGQGVFQNCEIYANAGSGASLGKAANPLLENCSFASGTQNGITCSDMAQGMFRACHISGHSLTAILINGRSTPKFESTQISQNMANGVDIDESSQPLFSSCAISDNSGVGITSTQMSSPRVSDCEISRNYEGGVHVHHQGQGRWEKCVIKGNTGFGFRVSDGGRPSLRQSDIDETQGAGLQLQRMGQGTFEACNIVRSTGPGIEIEAGGNPIVRNLQVLDGEDFGVLVHNGGGGNLQSCMVANNAKGNWSIGPSARVARVGCG
;
A
#
# COMPACT_ATOMS: atom_id res chain seq x y z
N MET A 1 -29.06 -16.29 -14.97
CA MET A 1 -28.14 -15.29 -15.55
C MET A 1 -28.91 -14.43 -16.53
N ASN A 2 -28.63 -13.13 -16.56
CA ASN A 2 -29.40 -12.16 -17.34
C ASN A 2 -29.21 -12.36 -18.87
N PRO A 3 -30.29 -12.64 -19.64
CA PRO A 3 -30.19 -12.80 -21.10
C PRO A 3 -29.75 -11.52 -21.82
N GLN A 4 -30.00 -10.35 -21.25
CA GLN A 4 -29.67 -9.06 -21.86
C GLN A 4 -28.17 -8.84 -22.04
N VAL A 5 -27.34 -9.47 -21.20
CA VAL A 5 -25.86 -9.37 -21.29
C VAL A 5 -25.34 -10.12 -22.52
N ARG A 6 -25.94 -11.27 -22.83
CA ARG A 6 -25.62 -12.03 -24.06
C ARG A 6 -25.96 -11.21 -25.31
N ASP A 7 -27.10 -10.54 -25.33
CA ASP A 7 -27.51 -9.66 -26.43
C ASP A 7 -26.59 -8.44 -26.56
N GLY A 8 -26.18 -7.84 -25.44
CA GLY A 8 -25.22 -6.73 -25.42
C GLY A 8 -23.85 -7.12 -25.97
N LEU A 9 -23.35 -8.29 -25.57
CA LEU A 9 -22.08 -8.85 -26.08
C LEU A 9 -22.19 -9.18 -27.58
N LYS A 10 -23.30 -9.77 -28.02
CA LYS A 10 -23.55 -10.10 -29.44
C LYS A 10 -23.47 -8.85 -30.33
N LYS A 11 -24.20 -7.79 -29.99
CA LYS A 11 -24.17 -6.49 -30.70
C LYS A 11 -22.77 -5.87 -30.73
N THR A 12 -22.00 -6.07 -29.67
CA THR A 12 -20.65 -5.55 -29.53
C THR A 12 -19.67 -6.28 -30.47
N VAL A 13 -19.73 -7.62 -30.50
CA VAL A 13 -18.92 -8.45 -31.40
C VAL A 13 -19.30 -8.22 -32.87
N GLU A 14 -20.59 -8.06 -33.18
CA GLU A 14 -21.05 -7.69 -34.52
C GLU A 14 -20.53 -6.30 -34.97
N ARG A 15 -20.38 -5.36 -34.03
CA ARG A 15 -19.98 -3.98 -34.34
C ARG A 15 -18.48 -3.79 -34.54
N TYR A 16 -17.62 -4.52 -33.82
CA TYR A 16 -16.17 -4.32 -33.94
C TYR A 16 -15.34 -5.59 -34.26
N GLY A 17 -15.95 -6.79 -34.42
CA GLY A 17 -15.30 -8.06 -34.77
C GLY A 17 -14.97 -9.01 -33.60
N ALA A 18 -14.49 -10.24 -33.82
CA ALA A 18 -14.13 -11.11 -32.67
C ALA A 18 -12.71 -10.84 -32.11
N ASP A 19 -11.82 -10.24 -32.92
CA ASP A 19 -10.42 -10.06 -32.57
C ASP A 19 -10.16 -8.96 -31.53
N PHE A 20 -11.05 -7.96 -31.45
CA PHE A 20 -10.87 -6.83 -30.53
C PHE A 20 -11.25 -7.15 -29.07
N VAL A 21 -12.03 -8.22 -28.83
CA VAL A 21 -12.46 -8.68 -27.49
C VAL A 21 -11.52 -9.73 -26.89
N LEU A 22 -10.41 -10.06 -27.56
CA LEU A 22 -9.35 -10.92 -27.02
C LEU A 22 -8.50 -10.22 -25.95
N ASP A 23 -8.59 -8.90 -25.86
CA ASP A 23 -8.04 -8.12 -24.75
C ASP A 23 -9.06 -8.06 -23.62
N ALA A 24 -8.71 -8.64 -22.47
CA ALA A 24 -9.59 -8.73 -21.31
C ALA A 24 -9.92 -7.36 -20.70
N ALA A 25 -8.97 -6.41 -20.66
CA ALA A 25 -9.19 -5.09 -20.09
C ALA A 25 -10.11 -4.25 -20.98
N ARG A 26 -9.92 -4.37 -22.30
CA ARG A 26 -10.79 -3.72 -23.29
C ARG A 26 -12.19 -4.33 -23.32
N CYS A 27 -12.30 -5.66 -23.24
CA CYS A 27 -13.57 -6.37 -23.16
C CYS A 27 -14.36 -5.96 -21.91
N GLU A 28 -13.67 -5.87 -20.77
CA GLU A 28 -14.26 -5.44 -19.50
C GLU A 28 -14.79 -4.00 -19.56
N GLY A 29 -14.03 -3.05 -20.13
CA GLY A 29 -14.46 -1.66 -20.29
C GLY A 29 -15.76 -1.53 -21.09
N ILE A 30 -15.82 -2.20 -22.25
CA ILE A 30 -16.99 -2.12 -23.14
C ILE A 30 -18.22 -2.82 -22.51
N LEU A 31 -18.02 -3.95 -21.83
CA LEU A 31 -19.12 -4.62 -21.14
C LEU A 31 -19.67 -3.80 -19.96
N LYS A 32 -18.82 -3.03 -19.27
CA LYS A 32 -19.26 -2.07 -18.25
C LYS A 32 -20.07 -0.92 -18.85
N ASP A 33 -19.69 -0.43 -20.02
CA ASP A 33 -20.41 0.64 -20.73
C ASP A 33 -21.80 0.18 -21.24
N VAL A 34 -21.94 -1.09 -21.63
CA VAL A 34 -23.18 -1.62 -22.22
C VAL A 34 -24.12 -2.24 -21.19
N CYS A 35 -23.60 -2.87 -20.13
CA CYS A 35 -24.39 -3.61 -19.15
C CYS A 35 -23.80 -3.60 -17.72
N GLY A 36 -23.28 -2.45 -17.26
CA GLY A 36 -22.57 -2.29 -15.98
C GLY A 36 -23.32 -2.71 -14.69
N GLU A 37 -24.64 -2.84 -14.74
CA GLU A 37 -25.45 -3.35 -13.61
C GLU A 37 -25.29 -4.88 -13.41
N SER A 38 -24.88 -5.63 -14.44
CA SER A 38 -24.74 -7.10 -14.40
C SER A 38 -23.29 -7.54 -14.10
N ARG A 39 -22.76 -7.08 -12.95
CA ARG A 39 -21.34 -7.25 -12.56
C ARG A 39 -20.86 -8.71 -12.55
N ARG A 40 -21.72 -9.65 -12.15
CA ARG A 40 -21.42 -11.09 -12.10
C ARG A 40 -21.24 -11.68 -13.49
N GLU A 41 -22.14 -11.38 -14.42
CA GLU A 41 -22.07 -11.81 -15.82
C GLU A 41 -20.84 -11.23 -16.53
N ILE A 42 -20.51 -9.96 -16.29
CA ILE A 42 -19.31 -9.31 -16.84
C ILE A 42 -18.05 -10.05 -16.36
N TYR A 43 -17.94 -10.32 -15.05
CA TYR A 43 -16.80 -11.03 -14.49
C TYR A 43 -16.60 -12.40 -15.15
N VAL A 44 -17.67 -13.18 -15.34
CA VAL A 44 -17.60 -14.51 -15.96
C VAL A 44 -17.16 -14.42 -17.42
N LEU A 45 -17.70 -13.47 -18.19
CA LEU A 45 -17.35 -13.29 -19.60
C LEU A 45 -15.91 -12.80 -19.79
N VAL A 46 -15.44 -11.87 -18.96
CA VAL A 46 -14.05 -11.39 -18.97
C VAL A 46 -13.09 -12.49 -18.52
N SER A 47 -13.49 -13.32 -17.54
CA SER A 47 -12.73 -14.48 -17.10
C SER A 47 -12.54 -15.51 -18.21
N CYS A 48 -13.54 -15.70 -19.08
CA CYS A 48 -13.39 -16.54 -20.27
C CYS A 48 -12.31 -16.00 -21.23
N VAL A 49 -12.21 -14.68 -21.39
CA VAL A 49 -11.14 -14.06 -22.21
C VAL A 49 -9.77 -14.30 -21.56
N ARG A 50 -9.64 -14.05 -20.24
CA ARG A 50 -8.39 -14.22 -19.48
C ARG A 50 -7.88 -15.67 -19.49
N GLU A 51 -8.77 -16.65 -19.37
CA GLU A 51 -8.44 -18.08 -19.39
C GLU A 51 -8.24 -18.65 -20.81
N GLY A 52 -8.30 -17.80 -21.85
CA GLY A 52 -8.08 -18.18 -23.24
C GLY A 52 -9.24 -18.95 -23.88
N VAL A 53 -10.41 -19.02 -23.24
CA VAL A 53 -11.61 -19.72 -23.73
C VAL A 53 -12.03 -19.18 -25.09
N VAL A 54 -12.06 -17.85 -25.24
CA VAL A 54 -12.46 -17.17 -26.49
C VAL A 54 -11.49 -17.51 -27.63
N LYS A 55 -10.19 -17.60 -27.34
CA LYS A 55 -9.16 -17.98 -28.31
C LYS A 55 -9.31 -19.44 -28.75
N GLU A 56 -9.58 -20.35 -27.82
CA GLU A 56 -9.82 -21.77 -28.12
C GLU A 56 -11.12 -21.97 -28.93
N LEU A 57 -12.18 -21.21 -28.64
CA LEU A 57 -13.45 -21.26 -29.39
C LEU A 57 -13.29 -20.72 -30.83
N LEU A 58 -12.49 -19.66 -31.03
CA LEU A 58 -12.22 -19.11 -32.36
C LEU A 58 -11.44 -20.08 -33.25
N ALA A 59 -10.57 -20.91 -32.65
CA ALA A 59 -9.72 -21.86 -33.36
C ALA A 59 -10.43 -23.15 -33.82
N ILE A 60 -11.71 -23.36 -33.47
CA ILE A 60 -12.50 -24.48 -33.96
C ILE A 60 -13.16 -24.14 -35.30
N ASP A 61 -12.91 -24.98 -36.31
CA ASP A 61 -13.55 -24.90 -37.62
C ASP A 61 -14.68 -25.94 -37.81
N ASP A 62 -14.71 -26.99 -36.98
CA ASP A 62 -15.72 -28.05 -37.02
C ASP A 62 -16.83 -27.85 -35.96
N PRO A 63 -18.08 -27.54 -36.37
CA PRO A 63 -19.21 -27.36 -35.45
C PRO A 63 -19.56 -28.62 -34.63
N ALA A 64 -19.24 -29.83 -35.12
CA ALA A 64 -19.53 -31.07 -34.42
C ALA A 64 -18.65 -31.26 -33.17
N ALA A 65 -17.50 -30.58 -33.10
CA ALA A 65 -16.58 -30.63 -31.97
C ALA A 65 -16.92 -29.59 -30.86
N ALA A 66 -17.79 -28.62 -31.15
CA ALA A 66 -18.09 -27.52 -30.23
C ALA A 66 -18.68 -27.97 -28.88
N PRO A 67 -19.64 -28.92 -28.79
CA PRO A 67 -20.22 -29.33 -27.50
C PRO A 67 -19.21 -29.98 -26.55
N LEU A 68 -18.30 -30.80 -27.09
CA LEU A 68 -17.22 -31.42 -26.31
C LEU A 68 -16.21 -30.38 -25.82
N LEU A 69 -15.86 -29.40 -26.67
CA LEU A 69 -14.98 -28.31 -26.26
C LEU A 69 -15.63 -27.43 -25.18
N ILE A 70 -16.92 -27.11 -25.31
CA ILE A 70 -17.66 -26.31 -24.32
C ILE A 70 -17.64 -27.02 -22.96
N SER A 71 -17.91 -28.32 -22.92
CA SER A 71 -17.85 -29.11 -21.69
C SER A 71 -16.46 -29.07 -21.04
N ARG A 72 -15.40 -29.25 -21.84
CA ARG A 72 -14.00 -29.19 -21.37
C ARG A 72 -13.61 -27.80 -20.86
N LEU A 73 -13.94 -26.75 -21.60
CA LEU A 73 -13.63 -25.36 -21.22
C LEU A 73 -14.43 -24.92 -19.98
N SER A 74 -15.65 -25.41 -19.83
CA SER A 74 -16.47 -25.16 -18.64
C SER A 74 -15.86 -25.86 -17.42
N GLN A 75 -15.37 -27.09 -17.55
CA GLN A 75 -14.63 -27.76 -16.48
C GLN A 75 -13.31 -27.05 -16.12
N LYS A 76 -12.57 -26.55 -17.14
CA LYS A 76 -11.35 -25.76 -16.94
C LYS A 76 -11.64 -24.50 -16.11
N LEU A 77 -12.69 -23.75 -16.44
CA LEU A 77 -13.11 -22.57 -15.68
C LEU A 77 -13.56 -22.91 -14.25
N GLN A 78 -14.28 -24.01 -14.06
CA GLN A 78 -14.66 -24.48 -12.71
C GLN A 78 -13.44 -24.79 -11.85
N GLN A 79 -12.43 -25.46 -12.41
CA GLN A 79 -11.24 -25.87 -11.67
C GLN A 79 -10.28 -24.71 -11.39
N HIS A 80 -10.08 -23.81 -12.36
CA HIS A 80 -9.13 -22.71 -12.22
C HIS A 80 -9.68 -21.53 -11.41
N LEU A 81 -10.98 -21.25 -11.52
CA LEU A 81 -11.60 -20.07 -10.92
C LEU A 81 -12.64 -20.41 -9.84
N ALA A 82 -12.76 -21.68 -9.45
CA ALA A 82 -13.73 -22.18 -8.47
C ALA A 82 -15.19 -21.77 -8.76
N LEU A 83 -15.53 -21.56 -10.05
CA LEU A 83 -16.88 -21.15 -10.44
C LEU A 83 -17.87 -22.31 -10.31
N ALA A 84 -19.12 -22.01 -9.95
CA ALA A 84 -20.21 -22.98 -10.01
C ALA A 84 -20.38 -23.53 -11.44
N ALA A 85 -20.76 -24.81 -11.57
CA ALA A 85 -20.82 -25.51 -12.86
C ALA A 85 -21.76 -24.83 -13.86
N GLU A 86 -22.92 -24.37 -13.40
CA GLU A 86 -23.89 -23.60 -14.21
C GLU A 86 -23.31 -22.25 -14.67
N THR A 87 -22.45 -21.65 -13.85
CA THR A 87 -21.84 -20.34 -14.11
C THR A 87 -20.75 -20.43 -15.16
N ALA A 88 -19.85 -21.40 -15.02
CA ALA A 88 -18.83 -21.68 -16.02
C ALA A 88 -19.46 -22.11 -17.36
N ASN A 89 -20.47 -22.99 -17.32
CA ASN A 89 -21.17 -23.43 -18.52
C ASN A 89 -21.84 -22.26 -19.25
N TRP A 90 -22.55 -21.41 -18.51
CA TRP A 90 -23.18 -20.23 -19.10
C TRP A 90 -22.17 -19.27 -19.75
N GLY A 91 -21.00 -19.07 -19.15
CA GLY A 91 -19.94 -18.20 -19.69
C GLY A 91 -19.40 -18.70 -21.03
N VAL A 92 -19.03 -19.99 -21.08
CA VAL A 92 -18.50 -20.64 -22.28
C VAL A 92 -19.57 -20.74 -23.37
N GLU A 93 -20.80 -21.11 -23.00
CA GLU A 93 -21.92 -21.20 -23.92
C GLU A 93 -22.28 -19.83 -24.51
N THR A 94 -22.27 -18.76 -23.69
CA THR A 94 -22.53 -17.40 -24.16
C THR A 94 -21.51 -16.95 -25.20
N TRP A 95 -20.22 -17.22 -24.97
CA TRP A 95 -19.19 -16.97 -25.98
C TRP A 95 -19.34 -17.84 -27.22
N ALA A 96 -19.68 -19.12 -27.07
CA ALA A 96 -19.87 -20.03 -28.21
C ALA A 96 -21.08 -19.63 -29.09
N VAL A 97 -22.16 -19.12 -28.49
CA VAL A 97 -23.33 -18.57 -29.21
C VAL A 97 -22.95 -17.26 -29.92
N VAL A 98 -22.29 -16.33 -29.23
CA VAL A 98 -21.92 -15.02 -29.81
C VAL A 98 -20.92 -15.16 -30.96
N LEU A 99 -19.99 -16.13 -30.88
CA LEU A 99 -19.03 -16.43 -31.94
C LEU A 99 -19.62 -17.30 -33.06
N GLY A 100 -20.91 -17.63 -33.01
CA GLY A 100 -21.60 -18.43 -34.02
C GLY A 100 -21.16 -19.90 -34.11
N LYS A 101 -20.58 -20.45 -33.02
CA LYS A 101 -20.09 -21.83 -32.97
C LYS A 101 -21.18 -22.84 -32.60
N ILE A 102 -22.24 -22.40 -31.94
CA ILE A 102 -23.44 -23.20 -31.65
C ILE A 102 -24.72 -22.37 -31.86
N PRO A 103 -25.86 -22.99 -32.18
CA PRO A 103 -27.13 -22.29 -32.29
C PRO A 103 -27.62 -21.80 -30.92
N GLU A 104 -28.37 -20.70 -30.93
CA GLU A 104 -28.92 -20.09 -29.73
C GLU A 104 -30.02 -20.99 -29.10
N PRO A 105 -29.95 -21.32 -27.80
CA PRO A 105 -30.96 -22.16 -27.17
C PRO A 105 -32.32 -21.44 -27.09
N PRO A 106 -33.45 -22.15 -27.25
CA PRO A 106 -34.78 -21.53 -27.21
C PRO A 106 -35.11 -20.97 -25.82
N THR A 107 -35.57 -19.72 -25.77
CA THR A 107 -35.91 -19.02 -24.52
C THR A 107 -37.25 -19.51 -23.95
N PRO A 108 -37.36 -19.86 -22.66
CA PRO A 108 -38.66 -20.14 -22.04
C PRO A 108 -39.47 -18.84 -21.83
N GLN A 109 -40.67 -18.77 -22.41
CA GLN A 109 -41.59 -17.64 -22.25
C GLN A 109 -42.21 -17.61 -20.84
N TYR A 110 -41.86 -16.61 -20.03
CA TYR A 110 -42.60 -16.26 -18.82
C TYR A 110 -43.72 -15.27 -19.16
N ALA A 111 -44.98 -15.65 -18.92
CA ALA A 111 -46.12 -14.76 -19.02
C ALA A 111 -46.14 -13.76 -17.84
N PRO A 112 -46.43 -12.46 -18.04
CA PRO A 112 -46.52 -11.51 -16.95
C PRO A 112 -47.82 -11.72 -16.14
N ALA A 113 -47.68 -11.70 -14.81
CA ALA A 113 -48.79 -11.75 -13.86
C ALA A 113 -49.69 -10.51 -14.03
N THR A 114 -50.99 -10.74 -14.21
CA THR A 114 -52.01 -9.69 -14.26
C THR A 114 -52.39 -9.26 -12.83
N GLY A 115 -52.28 -7.97 -12.55
CA GLY A 115 -52.84 -7.32 -11.37
C GLY A 115 -54.35 -7.12 -11.54
N ALA A 116 -55.12 -7.47 -10.51
CA ALA A 116 -56.54 -7.19 -10.40
C ALA A 116 -56.79 -5.70 -10.08
N GLY A 117 -57.79 -5.05 -10.69
CA GLY A 117 -58.28 -3.77 -10.18
C GLY A 117 -59.05 -2.78 -11.09
N ILE A 118 -60.24 -3.18 -11.56
CA ILE A 118 -61.50 -2.39 -11.73
C ILE A 118 -61.59 -1.12 -12.64
N THR A 119 -62.67 -1.13 -13.45
CA THR A 119 -63.38 -0.06 -14.20
C THR A 119 -62.71 0.41 -15.50
N GLY A 120 -63.36 0.55 -16.65
CA GLY A 120 -64.74 0.39 -17.08
C GLY A 120 -64.89 1.06 -18.45
N ILE A 121 -65.62 0.40 -19.34
CA ILE A 121 -66.35 0.92 -20.53
C ILE A 121 -65.57 1.39 -21.80
N SER A 122 -65.69 0.51 -22.82
CA SER A 122 -65.99 0.76 -24.25
C SER A 122 -65.05 1.53 -25.18
N GLY A 123 -64.62 0.86 -26.25
CA GLY A 123 -64.35 1.50 -27.56
C GLY A 123 -63.16 0.95 -28.33
N LEU A 124 -63.32 -0.16 -29.04
CA LEU A 124 -62.58 -0.44 -30.30
C LEU A 124 -63.02 0.59 -31.38
N PRO A 125 -62.29 0.87 -32.49
CA PRO A 125 -61.19 0.09 -33.08
C PRO A 125 -60.01 0.90 -33.70
N THR A 126 -59.07 0.14 -34.29
CA THR A 126 -58.27 0.43 -35.50
C THR A 126 -57.09 1.41 -35.48
N PHE A 127 -55.90 0.84 -35.73
CA PHE A 127 -54.79 1.50 -36.40
C PHE A 127 -55.19 1.93 -37.82
N GLY A 128 -54.98 3.22 -38.10
CA GLY A 128 -55.05 3.84 -39.43
C GLY A 128 -53.87 4.80 -39.56
N SER A 129 -53.16 4.67 -40.66
CA SER A 129 -51.85 5.23 -40.96
C SER A 129 -51.83 6.72 -41.33
N ALA A 130 -50.61 7.25 -41.34
CA ALA A 130 -50.07 8.30 -42.20
C ALA A 130 -50.26 9.79 -41.82
N GLY A 131 -49.15 10.53 -41.88
CA GLY A 131 -49.16 11.91 -42.38
C GLY A 131 -48.32 12.93 -41.61
N GLY A 132 -47.24 13.42 -42.25
CA GLY A 132 -46.69 14.78 -42.11
C GLY A 132 -45.89 15.05 -40.83
N GLY A 133 -44.61 15.41 -40.85
CA GLY A 133 -43.95 16.34 -41.76
C GLY A 133 -44.04 17.75 -41.18
N LEU A 134 -42.93 18.25 -40.60
CA LEU A 134 -42.47 19.65 -40.76
C LEU A 134 -41.09 19.84 -40.13
N ALA A 135 -40.19 20.32 -40.98
CA ALA A 135 -38.83 20.72 -40.70
C ALA A 135 -38.77 22.05 -39.93
N ARG A 136 -37.65 22.29 -39.23
CA ARG A 136 -36.87 23.54 -39.30
C ARG A 136 -35.40 23.31 -38.93
N ASN A 137 -34.59 23.35 -40.00
CA ASN A 137 -33.16 23.69 -40.13
C ASN A 137 -32.76 24.91 -39.27
N SER A 138 -31.50 25.27 -38.95
CA SER A 138 -30.11 24.97 -39.36
C SER A 138 -29.23 25.88 -38.46
N ALA A 139 -27.95 25.64 -38.15
CA ALA A 139 -26.75 25.67 -39.00
C ALA A 139 -25.55 25.29 -38.08
N ALA A 140 -24.69 24.32 -38.39
CA ALA A 140 -23.62 24.29 -39.41
C ALA A 140 -22.37 25.12 -39.06
N LEU A 141 -21.28 24.40 -38.76
CA LEU A 141 -19.92 24.80 -39.15
C LEU A 141 -19.16 23.54 -39.57
N ARG A 142 -18.47 23.64 -40.70
CA ARG A 142 -17.99 22.52 -41.52
C ARG A 142 -16.52 22.74 -41.86
N LEU A 143 -15.80 21.61 -41.93
CA LEU A 143 -14.57 21.29 -42.69
C LEU A 143 -13.20 21.59 -42.03
N PRO A 144 -12.11 20.88 -42.43
CA PRO A 144 -11.99 19.80 -43.42
C PRO A 144 -11.24 18.52 -42.95
N SER A 145 -11.49 17.46 -43.71
CA SER A 145 -10.74 16.22 -43.82
C SER A 145 -9.39 16.40 -44.53
N GLY A 146 -8.33 15.81 -43.96
CA GLY A 146 -7.03 15.58 -44.61
C GLY A 146 -6.39 14.28 -44.08
N PRO A 147 -5.73 13.46 -44.93
CA PRO A 147 -5.20 12.16 -44.54
C PRO A 147 -3.79 12.30 -43.96
N LEU A 148 -3.55 11.81 -42.74
CA LEU A 148 -2.20 11.66 -42.21
C LEU A 148 -1.62 10.32 -42.66
N ARG A 149 -0.58 10.42 -43.52
CA ARG A 149 0.28 9.33 -43.96
C ARG A 149 1.03 8.73 -42.76
N VAL A 150 0.85 7.44 -42.51
CA VAL A 150 1.76 6.67 -41.63
C VAL A 150 2.91 6.16 -42.50
N ASN A 151 4.11 6.67 -42.24
CA ASN A 151 5.34 6.23 -42.89
C ASN A 151 5.72 4.83 -42.36
N SER A 152 5.63 3.83 -43.22
CA SER A 152 6.17 2.48 -42.98
C SER A 152 7.68 2.47 -43.22
N GLY A 153 8.45 2.91 -42.22
CA GLY A 153 9.90 2.75 -42.16
C GLY A 153 10.26 1.48 -41.38
N ARG A 154 10.60 0.41 -42.10
CA ARG A 154 11.19 -0.82 -41.56
C ARG A 154 12.55 -0.47 -40.94
N LEU A 155 12.66 -0.44 -39.61
CA LEU A 155 13.93 -0.41 -38.91
C LEU A 155 14.37 -1.87 -38.69
N GLU A 156 15.45 -2.26 -39.39
CA GLU A 156 16.14 -3.53 -39.15
C GLU A 156 16.81 -3.52 -37.75
N PRO A 157 16.86 -4.65 -37.05
CA PRO A 157 17.54 -4.73 -35.76
C PRO A 157 19.07 -4.63 -35.93
N PRO A 158 19.80 -3.98 -35.00
CA PRO A 158 21.25 -3.82 -35.13
C PRO A 158 21.97 -5.17 -35.03
N LYS A 159 22.95 -5.36 -35.94
CA LYS A 159 23.84 -6.53 -36.01
C LYS A 159 24.70 -6.63 -34.75
N ALA A 160 24.75 -7.82 -34.16
CA ALA A 160 25.65 -8.17 -33.07
C ALA A 160 27.13 -8.10 -33.51
N PRO A 161 28.07 -7.62 -32.66
CA PRO A 161 29.49 -7.69 -32.95
C PRO A 161 30.01 -9.13 -32.82
N GLN A 162 30.76 -9.59 -33.83
CA GLN A 162 31.48 -10.86 -33.80
C GLN A 162 32.67 -10.77 -32.83
N MET A 163 32.72 -11.64 -31.80
CA MET A 163 33.91 -11.90 -30.99
C MET A 163 34.56 -13.23 -31.37
N ALA A 164 35.89 -13.22 -31.45
CA ALA A 164 36.76 -14.38 -31.62
C ALA A 164 36.69 -15.33 -30.39
N PRO A 165 37.03 -16.64 -30.53
CA PRO A 165 36.70 -17.65 -29.54
C PRO A 165 37.79 -17.82 -28.46
N GLY A 166 37.38 -18.04 -27.21
CA GLY A 166 38.25 -18.57 -26.16
C GLY A 166 37.66 -18.61 -24.74
N VAL A 167 37.20 -19.79 -24.30
CA VAL A 167 37.24 -20.34 -22.91
C VAL A 167 36.13 -19.84 -21.93
N PRO A 168 35.58 -20.69 -21.01
CA PRO A 168 34.15 -21.00 -21.02
C PRO A 168 33.30 -20.56 -19.80
N ALA A 169 31.98 -20.50 -20.07
CA ALA A 169 30.79 -20.79 -19.25
C ALA A 169 30.74 -20.29 -17.79
N ALA A 170 30.05 -19.16 -17.59
CA ALA A 170 29.50 -18.74 -16.30
C ALA A 170 27.99 -18.98 -16.22
N ILE A 171 27.58 -19.42 -15.04
CA ILE A 171 26.24 -19.80 -14.58
C ILE A 171 25.35 -18.55 -14.43
N THR A 172 24.05 -18.74 -14.67
CA THR A 172 22.92 -17.82 -14.49
C THR A 172 22.95 -16.99 -13.18
N PRO A 173 22.55 -15.70 -13.19
CA PRO A 173 22.39 -14.92 -11.95
C PRO A 173 20.99 -15.13 -11.35
N GLY A 174 20.98 -15.72 -10.16
CA GLY A 174 19.85 -15.69 -9.24
C GLY A 174 20.09 -14.65 -8.13
N VAL A 175 19.02 -13.93 -7.79
CA VAL A 175 18.67 -13.36 -6.48
C VAL A 175 19.79 -12.64 -5.72
N ALA A 176 19.70 -11.31 -5.72
CA ALA A 176 20.49 -10.43 -4.86
C ALA A 176 20.28 -10.75 -3.36
N ALA A 177 21.39 -10.98 -2.66
CA ALA A 177 21.46 -11.08 -1.20
C ALA A 177 21.86 -9.72 -0.58
N PRO A 178 21.43 -9.41 0.65
CA PRO A 178 21.55 -8.08 1.24
C PRO A 178 22.98 -7.73 1.70
N TYR A 179 23.31 -6.44 1.60
CA TYR A 179 24.56 -5.82 2.01
C TYR A 179 24.88 -6.08 3.49
N LYS A 180 26.08 -6.60 3.77
CA LYS A 180 26.61 -6.80 5.13
C LYS A 180 27.21 -5.52 5.69
N ALA A 181 26.76 -5.17 6.90
CA ALA A 181 27.38 -4.20 7.79
C ALA A 181 28.83 -4.59 8.11
N SER A 182 29.76 -3.62 7.99
CA SER A 182 31.16 -3.78 8.35
C SER A 182 31.35 -3.49 9.84
N SER A 183 31.73 -4.50 10.62
CA SER A 183 32.23 -4.35 11.99
C SER A 183 33.75 -4.20 11.97
N VAL A 184 34.25 -3.13 12.58
CA VAL A 184 35.69 -2.93 12.84
C VAL A 184 36.03 -3.61 14.17
N LEU A 185 36.90 -4.62 14.09
CA LEU A 185 37.54 -5.30 15.21
C LEU A 185 38.95 -4.73 15.40
N ALA A 186 39.35 -4.54 16.66
CA ALA A 186 40.74 -4.41 17.10
C ALA A 186 41.00 -5.40 18.28
N PRO A 187 42.25 -5.84 18.52
CA PRO A 187 42.54 -7.27 18.78
C PRO A 187 43.14 -7.65 20.16
N GLY A 188 43.02 -8.95 20.50
CA GLY A 188 43.96 -9.85 21.27
C GLY A 188 44.29 -9.50 22.74
N LEU A 189 44.27 -10.37 23.76
CA LEU A 189 44.83 -11.73 24.02
C LEU A 189 44.53 -12.09 25.53
N PRO A 190 44.96 -13.22 26.14
CA PRO A 190 44.81 -14.64 25.82
C PRO A 190 44.24 -15.51 26.99
N SER A 191 44.06 -16.80 26.70
CA SER A 191 43.43 -17.91 27.45
C SER A 191 44.08 -18.34 28.79
N GLY A 192 43.26 -18.88 29.71
CA GLY A 192 43.72 -19.64 30.89
C GLY A 192 42.61 -20.44 31.61
N GLN A 193 42.64 -21.77 31.40
CA GLN A 193 42.27 -22.93 32.27
C GLN A 193 41.05 -22.91 33.24
N LEU A 194 40.21 -23.96 33.10
CA LEU A 194 39.22 -24.48 34.06
C LEU A 194 39.87 -25.14 35.29
N PRO A 195 39.16 -25.31 36.43
CA PRO A 195 38.51 -26.61 36.72
C PRO A 195 37.25 -26.59 37.61
N GLY A 196 36.49 -27.71 37.63
CA GLY A 196 35.93 -28.27 38.88
C GLY A 196 34.40 -28.44 39.00
N VAL A 197 33.94 -29.68 38.87
CA VAL A 197 32.57 -30.19 39.16
C VAL A 197 32.37 -30.44 40.66
N ALA A 198 31.20 -30.11 41.22
CA ALA A 198 30.67 -30.73 42.44
C ALA A 198 29.13 -30.77 42.44
N GLN A 199 28.57 -31.87 42.96
CA GLN A 199 27.16 -32.30 42.86
C GLN A 199 26.31 -32.03 44.12
N ARG A 200 25.00 -31.78 43.89
CA ARG A 200 23.79 -32.16 44.69
C ARG A 200 23.48 -31.40 46.01
N PRO A 201 22.22 -31.42 46.55
CA PRO A 201 21.07 -32.29 46.24
C PRO A 201 19.68 -31.62 46.06
N ARG A 202 18.71 -32.46 45.66
CA ARG A 202 17.26 -32.22 45.52
C ARG A 202 16.54 -32.24 46.87
N THR A 203 15.53 -31.38 47.05
CA THR A 203 14.42 -31.56 48.01
C THR A 203 13.10 -31.11 47.40
N SER A 204 12.03 -31.69 47.94
CA SER A 204 10.65 -31.85 47.45
C SER A 204 9.67 -30.73 47.83
N THR A 205 8.78 -30.34 46.89
CA THR A 205 7.34 -29.94 46.94
C THR A 205 6.73 -29.27 48.21
N PRO A 206 5.76 -28.33 48.12
CA PRO A 206 4.55 -28.49 47.30
C PRO A 206 3.91 -27.24 46.63
N SER A 207 2.92 -27.56 45.80
CA SER A 207 1.97 -26.75 45.04
C SER A 207 1.09 -25.81 45.87
N VAL A 208 0.92 -24.57 45.39
CA VAL A 208 -0.24 -23.70 45.69
C VAL A 208 -0.63 -22.93 44.42
N SER A 209 -1.92 -22.99 44.09
CA SER A 209 -2.61 -22.19 43.07
C SER A 209 -2.31 -20.69 43.20
N SER A 210 -2.11 -20.02 42.07
CA SER A 210 -2.67 -18.67 41.90
C SER A 210 -2.92 -18.37 40.43
N GLN A 211 -4.17 -17.98 40.20
CA GLN A 211 -4.64 -17.33 38.99
C GLN A 211 -3.80 -16.07 38.74
N LEU A 212 -3.29 -15.91 37.52
CA LEU A 212 -2.99 -14.60 36.97
C LEU A 212 -3.51 -14.59 35.53
N ALA A 213 -4.68 -13.98 35.37
CA ALA A 213 -5.16 -13.49 34.10
C ALA A 213 -4.17 -12.42 33.57
N PRO A 214 -3.88 -12.37 32.26
CA PRO A 214 -3.11 -11.27 31.70
C PRO A 214 -3.98 -10.01 31.75
N LYS A 215 -3.45 -8.94 32.34
CA LYS A 215 -4.07 -7.62 32.29
C LYS A 215 -3.98 -7.11 30.85
N ASP A 216 -5.12 -6.77 30.28
CA ASP A 216 -5.23 -5.88 29.13
C ASP A 216 -4.62 -4.52 29.52
N GLU A 217 -3.37 -4.28 29.14
CA GLU A 217 -2.85 -2.93 29.01
C GLU A 217 -3.34 -2.40 27.66
N THR A 218 -4.53 -1.79 27.67
CA THR A 218 -4.94 -0.85 26.64
C THR A 218 -3.91 0.26 26.59
N VAL A 219 -3.02 0.23 25.59
CA VAL A 219 -2.13 1.33 25.26
C VAL A 219 -3.02 2.47 24.75
N GLN A 220 -3.44 3.35 25.66
CA GLN A 220 -3.96 4.65 25.26
C GLN A 220 -2.78 5.45 24.70
N VAL A 221 -2.61 5.41 23.39
CA VAL A 221 -1.78 6.37 22.68
C VAL A 221 -2.48 7.71 22.87
N ASN A 222 -1.84 8.64 23.56
CA ASN A 222 -2.40 9.97 23.79
C ASN A 222 -2.29 10.76 22.47
N GLU A 223 -3.30 10.62 21.61
CA GLU A 223 -3.37 11.17 20.24
C GLU A 223 -3.08 12.68 20.19
N ALA A 224 -3.40 13.42 21.25
CA ALA A 224 -3.19 14.87 21.33
C ALA A 224 -1.76 15.31 21.70
N ALA A 225 -0.92 14.41 22.22
CA ALA A 225 0.36 14.80 22.82
C ALA A 225 1.55 14.83 21.83
N ILE A 226 1.42 14.22 20.64
CA ILE A 226 2.54 14.08 19.69
C ILE A 226 2.57 15.23 18.66
N MET A 227 1.46 15.93 18.41
CA MET A 227 1.35 16.82 17.23
C MET A 227 0.87 18.25 17.49
N ASP A 228 0.48 18.61 18.72
CA ASP A 228 -0.05 19.96 19.02
C ASP A 228 0.93 20.86 19.79
N GLN A 229 2.22 20.48 19.83
CA GLN A 229 3.27 21.41 20.20
C GLN A 229 3.74 22.06 18.91
N PRO A 230 3.38 23.33 18.59
CA PRO A 230 4.14 24.07 17.60
C PRO A 230 5.59 23.99 18.05
N VAL A 231 6.40 23.24 17.29
CA VAL A 231 7.84 23.17 17.55
C VAL A 231 8.31 24.60 17.41
N SER A 232 8.50 25.26 18.56
CA SER A 232 9.02 26.61 18.62
C SER A 232 10.40 26.52 17.98
N VAL A 233 10.49 26.94 16.72
CA VAL A 233 11.76 27.16 16.05
C VAL A 233 12.53 28.04 17.02
N PRO A 234 13.67 27.62 17.56
CA PRO A 234 14.53 28.55 18.26
C PRO A 234 14.97 29.56 17.21
N SER A 235 14.21 30.65 17.06
CA SER A 235 14.56 31.80 16.26
C SER A 235 15.76 32.42 16.97
N ARG A 236 16.96 31.93 16.64
CA ARG A 236 18.16 32.62 17.05
C ARG A 236 18.12 33.93 16.27
N PRO A 237 18.12 35.10 16.95
CA PRO A 237 18.06 36.37 16.25
C PRO A 237 19.22 36.41 15.27
N VAL A 238 18.92 36.59 13.98
CA VAL A 238 19.91 36.93 12.95
C VAL A 238 20.69 38.11 13.51
N THR A 239 22.00 37.96 13.60
CA THR A 239 22.84 39.06 14.10
C THR A 239 22.62 40.24 13.15
N PRO A 240 22.25 41.45 13.63
CA PRO A 240 21.92 42.57 12.74
C PRO A 240 23.08 42.82 11.79
N SER A 241 22.83 42.69 10.49
CA SER A 241 23.83 42.97 9.47
C SER A 241 24.25 44.45 9.55
N PRO A 242 25.50 44.79 9.22
CA PRO A 242 25.92 46.18 9.04
C PRO A 242 25.00 46.91 8.07
N ASN A 243 24.81 48.21 8.25
CA ASN A 243 24.11 49.02 7.25
C ASN A 243 24.99 49.15 6.00
N TRP A 244 24.76 48.25 5.05
CA TRP A 244 25.52 48.18 3.82
C TRP A 244 25.25 49.33 2.84
N ALA A 245 24.23 50.17 3.08
CA ALA A 245 23.86 51.27 2.20
C ALA A 245 24.84 52.46 2.25
N GLU A 246 25.59 52.62 3.34
CA GLU A 246 26.58 53.69 3.53
C GLU A 246 27.96 53.08 3.80
N PRO A 247 28.71 52.70 2.76
CA PRO A 247 30.04 52.14 2.95
C PRO A 247 31.00 53.20 3.49
N THR A 248 31.93 52.78 4.35
CA THR A 248 32.95 53.69 4.90
C THR A 248 33.90 54.23 3.83
N GLU A 249 34.10 53.44 2.78
CA GLU A 249 34.85 53.80 1.58
C GLU A 249 34.49 52.87 0.43
N GLU A 250 34.74 53.33 -0.80
CA GLU A 250 34.52 52.56 -2.02
C GLU A 250 35.85 52.27 -2.72
N ILE A 251 36.13 50.98 -2.96
CA ILE A 251 37.38 50.52 -3.59
C ILE A 251 37.05 49.80 -4.89
N ILE A 252 37.63 50.21 -6.00
CA ILE A 252 37.50 49.53 -7.29
C ILE A 252 38.70 48.61 -7.49
N VAL A 253 38.44 47.34 -7.80
CA VAL A 253 39.47 46.34 -8.11
C VAL A 253 39.29 45.90 -9.56
N ALA A 254 40.36 46.02 -10.35
CA ALA A 254 40.37 45.63 -11.75
C ALA A 254 41.70 44.99 -12.12
N GLN A 255 41.67 43.75 -12.59
CA GLN A 255 42.87 42.99 -12.96
C GLN A 255 43.70 43.70 -14.06
N ASP A 256 43.03 44.41 -14.96
CA ASP A 256 43.67 45.16 -16.05
C ASP A 256 44.35 46.46 -15.61
N GLY A 257 44.27 46.80 -14.31
CA GLY A 257 44.89 47.98 -13.73
C GLY A 257 44.08 49.27 -13.84
N ARG A 258 42.81 49.22 -14.27
CA ARG A 258 41.92 50.39 -14.30
C ARG A 258 41.28 50.73 -12.94
N GLY A 259 41.43 49.87 -11.93
CA GLY A 259 40.95 50.08 -10.57
C GLY A 259 42.00 50.65 -9.62
N HIS A 260 41.62 50.92 -8.37
CA HIS A 260 42.53 51.30 -7.28
C HIS A 260 43.55 50.19 -6.97
N PHE A 261 43.13 48.92 -7.10
CA PHE A 261 44.00 47.75 -6.94
C PHE A 261 43.83 46.75 -8.09
N LYS A 262 44.86 45.92 -8.30
CA LYS A 262 44.83 44.78 -9.25
C LYS A 262 44.45 43.45 -8.60
N SER A 263 44.57 43.36 -7.28
CA SER A 263 44.34 42.16 -6.47
C SER A 263 43.28 42.44 -5.41
N LEU A 264 42.37 41.49 -5.25
CA LEU A 264 41.35 41.52 -4.20
C LEU A 264 42.00 41.42 -2.81
N LYS A 265 43.06 40.61 -2.67
CA LYS A 265 43.81 40.46 -1.42
C LYS A 265 44.49 41.76 -0.99
N GLU A 266 45.04 42.53 -1.94
CA GLU A 266 45.63 43.84 -1.65
C GLU A 266 44.57 44.85 -1.22
N ALA A 267 43.44 44.91 -1.94
CA ALA A 267 42.31 45.78 -1.60
C ALA A 267 41.77 45.46 -0.20
N LEU A 268 41.56 44.19 0.12
CA LEU A 268 41.08 43.76 1.44
C LEU A 268 42.06 44.08 2.56
N LYS A 269 43.37 44.09 2.29
CA LYS A 269 44.37 44.46 3.29
C LYS A 269 44.27 45.94 3.65
N ASP A 270 44.09 46.80 2.65
CA ASP A 270 44.01 48.26 2.81
C ASP A 270 42.64 48.73 3.31
N ALA A 271 41.57 47.99 2.98
CA ALA A 271 40.20 48.35 3.28
C ALA A 271 39.92 48.61 4.77
N GLN A 272 39.20 49.68 5.07
CA GLN A 272 38.61 49.96 6.37
C GLN A 272 37.43 49.01 6.65
N PRO A 273 37.17 48.65 7.93
CA PRO A 273 35.94 47.94 8.28
C PRO A 273 34.70 48.72 7.82
N GLY A 274 33.81 48.08 7.08
CA GLY A 274 32.63 48.68 6.46
C GLY A 274 32.80 49.08 4.98
N ALA A 275 33.99 48.87 4.39
CA ALA A 275 34.26 49.23 3.00
C ALA A 275 33.42 48.42 1.99
N CYS A 276 33.16 49.01 0.83
CA CYS A 276 32.60 48.34 -0.34
C CYS A 276 33.66 48.19 -1.44
N ILE A 277 33.97 46.95 -1.80
CA ILE A 277 34.93 46.60 -2.84
C ILE A 277 34.17 46.20 -4.11
N TYR A 278 34.24 47.00 -5.16
CA TYR A 278 33.68 46.71 -6.47
C TYR A 278 34.69 45.94 -7.33
N LEU A 279 34.33 44.73 -7.77
CA LEU A 279 35.12 43.92 -8.68
C LEU A 279 34.66 44.17 -10.13
N LEU A 280 35.59 44.57 -10.99
CA LEU A 280 35.37 44.60 -12.45
C LEU A 280 35.63 43.23 -13.07
N PRO A 281 35.08 42.95 -14.27
CA PRO A 281 35.35 41.74 -15.04
C PRO A 281 36.82 41.34 -15.07
N GLY A 282 37.10 40.08 -14.76
CA GLY A 282 38.46 39.57 -14.62
C GLY A 282 38.55 38.25 -13.87
N LEU A 283 39.72 37.63 -13.94
CA LEU A 283 40.02 36.36 -13.26
C LEU A 283 41.00 36.59 -12.11
N TYR A 284 40.47 36.54 -10.89
CA TYR A 284 41.19 36.77 -9.64
C TYR A 284 41.62 35.44 -9.02
N LYS A 285 42.89 35.05 -9.24
CA LYS A 285 43.43 33.77 -8.76
C LYS A 285 44.05 33.86 -7.36
N GLU A 286 43.22 34.07 -6.35
CA GLU A 286 43.66 34.32 -4.98
C GLU A 286 42.65 33.83 -3.94
N GLY A 287 43.15 33.41 -2.78
CA GLY A 287 42.35 33.12 -1.59
C GLY A 287 42.54 34.21 -0.54
N VAL A 288 41.44 34.62 0.09
CA VAL A 288 41.42 35.74 1.05
C VAL A 288 40.85 35.34 2.40
N VAL A 289 41.47 35.83 3.48
CA VAL A 289 41.00 35.65 4.85
C VAL A 289 40.31 36.92 5.30
N ILE A 290 39.07 36.78 5.79
CA ILE A 290 38.22 37.88 6.24
C ILE A 290 38.04 37.78 7.74
N SER A 291 38.27 38.90 8.41
CA SER A 291 38.18 39.05 9.88
C SER A 291 37.57 40.38 10.30
N LYS A 292 37.05 41.16 9.34
CA LYS A 292 36.48 42.49 9.49
C LYS A 292 35.28 42.65 8.56
N ASP A 293 34.45 43.64 8.84
CA ASP A 293 33.23 43.88 8.09
C ASP A 293 33.58 44.45 6.72
N VAL A 294 33.07 43.87 5.63
CA VAL A 294 33.35 44.32 4.26
C VAL A 294 32.29 43.81 3.28
N GLN A 295 32.08 44.54 2.20
CA GLN A 295 31.26 44.11 1.06
C GLN A 295 32.13 43.90 -0.17
N ILE A 296 31.83 42.87 -0.95
CA ILE A 296 32.43 42.58 -2.24
C ILE A 296 31.30 42.49 -3.25
N ARG A 297 31.27 43.42 -4.21
CA ARG A 297 30.19 43.53 -5.19
C ARG A 297 30.74 43.44 -6.61
N GLY A 298 30.14 42.59 -7.43
CA GLY A 298 30.32 42.64 -8.86
C GLY A 298 29.53 43.79 -9.49
N VAL A 299 29.92 44.18 -10.70
CA VAL A 299 29.12 45.13 -11.49
C VAL A 299 27.88 44.41 -12.02
N GLU A 300 26.73 45.05 -11.91
CA GLU A 300 25.44 44.47 -12.30
C GLU A 300 25.47 43.92 -13.74
N GLY A 301 24.93 42.72 -13.93
CA GLY A 301 24.89 42.05 -15.23
C GLY A 301 26.21 41.42 -15.71
N THR A 302 27.27 41.44 -14.91
CA THR A 302 28.60 40.91 -15.31
C THR A 302 29.09 39.74 -14.47
N ARG A 303 28.22 39.09 -13.68
CA ARG A 303 28.60 38.05 -12.70
C ARG A 303 29.51 36.95 -13.26
N GLU A 304 29.19 36.48 -14.47
CA GLU A 304 29.90 35.38 -15.17
C GLU A 304 31.33 35.77 -15.60
N GLU A 305 31.57 37.07 -15.78
CA GLU A 305 32.87 37.62 -16.18
C GLU A 305 33.77 37.94 -14.97
N ILE A 306 33.22 37.97 -13.76
CA ILE A 306 33.94 38.26 -12.51
C ILE A 306 34.18 36.95 -11.77
N GLN A 307 35.38 36.39 -11.91
CA GLN A 307 35.70 35.06 -11.39
C GLN A 307 36.77 35.13 -10.31
N VAL A 308 36.44 34.65 -9.11
CA VAL A 308 37.40 34.44 -8.03
C VAL A 308 37.72 32.95 -7.95
N GLU A 309 38.96 32.58 -8.25
CA GLU A 309 39.43 31.21 -8.31
C GLU A 309 40.54 30.97 -7.29
N PHE A 310 40.46 29.89 -6.52
CA PHE A 310 41.54 29.52 -5.63
C PHE A 310 42.39 28.37 -6.17
N VAL A 311 43.66 28.30 -5.73
CA VAL A 311 44.60 27.21 -6.11
C VAL A 311 45.02 26.35 -4.92
N THR A 312 45.31 26.95 -3.75
CA THR A 312 45.90 26.25 -2.58
C THR A 312 45.17 26.44 -1.24
N ALA A 313 44.20 27.35 -1.16
CA ALA A 313 43.41 27.67 0.04
C ALA A 313 42.04 28.21 -0.40
N PRO A 314 40.95 28.20 0.40
CA PRO A 314 39.62 28.67 -0.01
C PRO A 314 39.62 30.06 -0.68
N CYS A 315 38.71 30.32 -1.62
CA CYS A 315 38.54 31.66 -2.21
C CYS A 315 38.26 32.68 -1.11
N PHE A 316 37.34 32.33 -0.19
CA PHE A 316 36.98 33.15 0.95
C PHE A 316 37.01 32.32 2.22
N GLN A 317 37.81 32.75 3.20
CA GLN A 317 37.86 32.15 4.52
C GLN A 317 37.47 33.18 5.58
N LEU A 318 36.29 33.02 6.17
CA LEU A 318 35.78 33.86 7.25
C LEU A 318 36.22 33.33 8.61
N THR A 319 36.89 34.20 9.36
CA THR A 319 37.38 33.96 10.72
C THR A 319 36.80 34.97 11.73
N GLY A 320 35.96 35.89 11.26
CA GLY A 320 35.23 36.89 12.03
C GLY A 320 34.63 37.99 11.13
N GLY A 321 33.82 38.87 11.71
CA GLY A 321 33.18 39.99 11.01
C GLY A 321 31.99 39.58 10.13
N PHE A 322 31.50 40.56 9.37
CA PHE A 322 30.40 40.41 8.40
C PHE A 322 30.93 40.52 6.97
N LEU A 323 30.69 39.53 6.12
CA LEU A 323 31.02 39.60 4.69
C LEU A 323 29.73 39.57 3.87
N LEU A 324 29.53 40.57 3.01
CA LEU A 324 28.58 40.49 1.90
C LEU A 324 29.34 40.21 0.60
N ILE A 325 28.93 39.17 -0.13
CA ILE A 325 29.34 38.93 -1.51
C ILE A 325 28.11 39.02 -2.39
N ASN A 326 28.17 39.85 -3.43
CA ASN A 326 27.07 40.00 -4.37
C ASN A 326 27.55 40.02 -5.83
N GLY A 327 26.86 39.31 -6.72
CA GLY A 327 27.02 39.48 -8.17
C GLY A 327 28.34 38.97 -8.75
N ILE A 328 28.95 37.91 -8.19
CA ILE A 328 30.21 37.36 -8.70
C ILE A 328 30.17 35.84 -8.84
N THR A 329 31.12 35.28 -9.61
CA THR A 329 31.35 33.84 -9.72
C THR A 329 32.53 33.40 -8.85
N VAL A 330 32.33 32.38 -8.00
CA VAL A 330 33.37 31.76 -7.15
C VAL A 330 33.67 30.35 -7.64
N ARG A 331 34.94 30.07 -7.98
CA ARG A 331 35.37 28.78 -8.51
C ARG A 331 36.44 28.15 -7.63
N GLY A 332 36.06 27.11 -6.89
CA GLY A 332 37.03 26.31 -6.18
C GLY A 332 37.71 25.29 -7.08
N ARG A 333 38.87 25.64 -7.66
CA ARG A 333 39.67 24.75 -8.52
C ARG A 333 41.01 24.42 -7.88
N ALA A 334 41.02 23.43 -6.99
CA ALA A 334 42.25 23.06 -6.30
C ALA A 334 43.17 22.26 -7.24
N ALA A 335 44.47 22.57 -7.21
CA ALA A 335 45.48 21.68 -7.80
C ALA A 335 45.39 20.28 -7.14
N SER A 336 45.76 19.21 -7.87
CA SER A 336 45.52 17.82 -7.45
C SER A 336 46.03 17.47 -6.05
N GLU A 337 47.08 18.14 -5.57
CA GLU A 337 47.70 17.95 -4.25
C GLU A 337 46.93 18.64 -3.10
N TYR A 338 45.99 19.55 -3.40
CA TYR A 338 45.29 20.43 -2.44
C TYR A 338 43.77 20.26 -2.44
N LYS A 339 43.24 19.13 -2.95
CA LYS A 339 41.79 18.86 -3.05
C LYS A 339 41.10 18.51 -1.72
N ASN A 340 41.26 19.37 -0.71
CA ASN A 340 40.68 19.22 0.64
C ASN A 340 39.97 20.49 1.16
N PHE A 341 39.88 21.55 0.36
CA PHE A 341 39.31 22.82 0.78
C PHE A 341 37.96 23.10 0.11
N PRO A 342 37.00 23.73 0.82
CA PRO A 342 35.80 24.26 0.20
C PRO A 342 36.09 25.55 -0.61
N ALA A 343 35.16 25.99 -1.47
CA ALA A 343 35.30 27.27 -2.16
C ALA A 343 35.15 28.46 -1.18
N ILE A 344 34.19 28.37 -0.27
CA ILE A 344 33.98 29.32 0.82
C ILE A 344 33.95 28.58 2.15
N GLU A 345 34.76 29.03 3.10
CA GLU A 345 34.81 28.49 4.46
C GLU A 345 34.44 29.58 5.48
N VAL A 346 33.44 29.32 6.32
CA VAL A 346 33.03 30.19 7.42
C VAL A 346 33.28 29.45 8.72
N THR A 347 34.31 29.85 9.46
CA THR A 347 34.61 29.29 10.78
C THR A 347 34.02 30.15 11.91
N ARG A 348 33.96 31.46 11.68
CA ARG A 348 33.37 32.46 12.59
C ARG A 348 32.93 33.67 11.78
N GLY A 349 31.87 34.35 12.22
CA GLY A 349 31.32 35.52 11.56
C GLY A 349 30.05 35.20 10.75
N GLN A 350 29.51 36.22 10.08
CA GLN A 350 28.32 36.10 9.24
C GLN A 350 28.69 36.32 7.78
N LEU A 351 28.35 35.35 6.92
CA LEU A 351 28.48 35.44 5.48
C LEU A 351 27.11 35.71 4.87
N THR A 352 27.00 36.69 3.98
CA THR A 352 25.84 36.90 3.11
C THR A 352 26.26 36.73 1.66
N LEU A 353 25.61 35.82 0.94
CA LEU A 353 25.81 35.55 -0.49
C LEU A 353 24.54 35.91 -1.24
N GLU A 354 24.65 36.74 -2.27
CA GLU A 354 23.49 37.21 -3.04
C GLU A 354 23.79 37.22 -4.55
N ASP A 355 22.95 36.61 -5.38
CA ASP A 355 23.14 36.57 -6.85
C ASP A 355 24.57 36.14 -7.24
N CYS A 356 25.01 35.02 -6.66
CA CYS A 356 26.34 34.45 -6.90
C CYS A 356 26.22 33.10 -7.60
N ASP A 357 27.18 32.80 -8.47
CA ASP A 357 27.39 31.51 -9.12
C ASP A 357 28.61 30.85 -8.47
N MET A 358 28.48 29.64 -7.95
CA MET A 358 29.54 29.01 -7.17
C MET A 358 29.73 27.54 -7.50
N THR A 359 31.00 27.14 -7.67
CA THR A 359 31.41 25.75 -7.93
C THR A 359 32.61 25.32 -7.10
N CYS A 360 32.79 24.02 -6.87
CA CYS A 360 33.98 23.51 -6.18
C CYS A 360 34.34 22.07 -6.58
N ASP A 361 35.51 21.89 -7.20
CA ASP A 361 36.03 20.58 -7.64
C ASP A 361 36.87 19.85 -6.56
N SER A 362 36.88 20.40 -5.34
CA SER A 362 37.76 20.01 -4.24
C SER A 362 36.98 19.37 -3.07
N LYS A 363 36.09 20.12 -2.44
CA LYS A 363 35.23 19.70 -1.31
C LYS A 363 33.82 20.30 -1.48
N ALA A 364 33.29 20.94 -0.43
CA ALA A 364 31.99 21.60 -0.45
C ALA A 364 32.08 22.97 -1.13
N VAL A 365 30.99 23.46 -1.72
CA VAL A 365 31.01 24.82 -2.31
C VAL A 365 31.01 25.87 -1.19
N VAL A 366 30.05 25.78 -0.27
CA VAL A 366 29.99 26.62 0.94
C VAL A 366 30.06 25.73 2.19
N SER A 367 30.95 26.04 3.12
CA SER A 367 31.12 25.30 4.37
C SER A 367 31.04 26.24 5.56
N ALA A 368 30.03 26.05 6.42
CA ALA A 368 29.88 26.72 7.70
C ALA A 368 30.25 25.75 8.82
N LYS A 369 31.23 26.11 9.65
CA LYS A 369 31.77 25.22 10.68
C LYS A 369 31.97 25.96 12.00
N GLY A 370 31.25 25.52 13.03
CA GLY A 370 31.38 26.05 14.38
C GLY A 370 30.18 26.91 14.82
N PRO A 371 29.96 27.09 16.13
CA PRO A 371 28.76 27.71 16.68
C PRO A 371 28.65 29.23 16.47
N ALA A 372 29.72 29.84 15.94
CA ALA A 372 29.82 31.24 15.60
C ALA A 372 29.85 31.47 14.07
N ALA A 373 29.66 30.41 13.27
CA ALA A 373 29.52 30.50 11.82
C ALA A 373 28.04 30.64 11.46
N GLU A 374 27.70 31.75 10.81
CA GLU A 374 26.36 32.06 10.32
C GLU A 374 26.43 32.33 8.82
N VAL A 375 25.54 31.72 8.04
CA VAL A 375 25.50 31.91 6.58
C VAL A 375 24.09 32.27 6.12
N LEU A 376 23.95 33.37 5.40
CA LEU A 376 22.76 33.75 4.64
C LEU A 376 23.09 33.58 3.15
N VAL A 377 22.41 32.67 2.47
CA VAL A 377 22.56 32.46 1.02
C VAL A 377 21.22 32.74 0.36
N ARG A 378 21.19 33.68 -0.58
CA ARG A 378 19.97 34.01 -1.31
C ARG A 378 20.19 34.19 -2.80
N GLN A 379 19.25 33.68 -3.61
CA GLN A 379 19.28 33.87 -5.06
C GLN A 379 20.60 33.41 -5.71
N CYS A 380 21.24 32.39 -5.14
CA CYS A 380 22.49 31.84 -5.64
C CYS A 380 22.28 30.56 -6.45
N LEU A 381 23.16 30.34 -7.42
CA LEU A 381 23.35 29.07 -8.11
C LEU A 381 24.58 28.38 -7.53
N ILE A 382 24.39 27.21 -6.92
CA ILE A 382 25.46 26.39 -6.36
C ILE A 382 25.50 25.09 -7.13
N HIS A 383 26.62 24.80 -7.80
CA HIS A 383 26.68 23.62 -8.65
C HIS A 383 28.05 22.95 -8.73
N ASP A 384 28.10 21.75 -9.32
CA ASP A 384 29.32 20.99 -9.55
C ASP A 384 30.18 20.81 -8.27
N GLY A 385 29.52 20.65 -7.12
CA GLY A 385 30.19 20.44 -5.84
C GLY A 385 30.71 19.01 -5.70
N ARG A 386 32.03 18.85 -5.55
CA ARG A 386 32.66 17.52 -5.38
C ARG A 386 32.13 16.77 -4.15
N SER A 387 31.79 17.49 -3.09
CA SER A 387 31.08 16.93 -1.93
C SER A 387 29.71 17.59 -1.75
N GLU A 388 29.56 18.55 -0.85
CA GLU A 388 28.28 19.18 -0.53
C GLU A 388 28.13 20.51 -1.29
N GLY A 389 26.93 20.88 -1.70
CA GLY A 389 26.66 22.25 -2.13
C GLY A 389 26.86 23.20 -0.94
N ILE A 390 26.11 22.96 0.14
CA ILE A 390 26.26 23.67 1.40
C ILE A 390 26.45 22.67 2.55
N SER A 391 27.47 22.86 3.37
CA SER A 391 27.74 22.05 4.57
C SER A 391 27.61 22.89 5.83
N PHE A 392 26.75 22.46 6.76
CA PHE A 392 26.69 22.98 8.14
C PHE A 392 27.28 21.95 9.09
N GLU A 393 28.34 22.33 9.82
CA GLU A 393 29.06 21.49 10.77
C GLU A 393 29.23 22.18 12.14
N GLU A 394 29.29 21.38 13.20
CA GLU A 394 29.72 21.81 14.55
C GLU A 394 28.93 23.00 15.14
N GLY A 395 27.61 22.99 15.03
CA GLY A 395 26.74 24.03 15.59
C GLY A 395 26.53 25.25 14.71
N ALA A 396 26.97 25.20 13.44
CA ALA A 396 26.72 26.27 12.48
C ALA A 396 25.22 26.46 12.20
N THR A 397 24.84 27.69 11.86
CA THR A 397 23.46 28.07 11.56
C THR A 397 23.42 28.91 10.29
N GLY A 398 22.24 29.08 9.71
CA GLY A 398 22.08 29.91 8.53
C GLY A 398 20.68 29.92 7.96
N ILE A 399 20.49 30.79 6.98
CA ILE A 399 19.28 30.89 6.15
C ILE A 399 19.70 30.63 4.70
N VAL A 400 19.01 29.72 4.03
CA VAL A 400 19.21 29.46 2.60
C VAL A 400 17.86 29.65 1.90
N GLU A 401 17.77 30.65 1.02
CA GLU A 401 16.51 31.02 0.39
C GLU A 401 16.64 31.25 -1.11
N HIS A 402 15.64 30.84 -1.89
CA HIS A 402 15.59 31.11 -3.34
C HIS A 402 16.85 30.64 -4.10
N CYS A 403 17.48 29.56 -3.65
CA CYS A 403 18.69 29.01 -4.25
C CYS A 403 18.38 27.81 -5.15
N GLU A 404 19.21 27.63 -6.18
CA GLU A 404 19.29 26.42 -6.97
C GLU A 404 20.60 25.70 -6.64
N ILE A 405 20.51 24.45 -6.18
CA ILE A 405 21.65 23.61 -5.83
C ILE A 405 21.62 22.36 -6.72
N THR A 406 22.54 22.27 -7.68
CA THR A 406 22.53 21.19 -8.69
C THR A 406 23.87 20.46 -8.80
N ASP A 407 23.85 19.21 -9.25
CA ASP A 407 25.05 18.45 -9.65
C ASP A 407 26.15 18.35 -8.57
N CYS A 408 25.75 18.42 -7.30
CA CYS A 408 26.63 18.19 -6.15
C CYS A 408 26.56 16.71 -5.73
N ARG A 409 27.56 16.20 -4.99
CA ARG A 409 27.42 14.85 -4.41
C ARG A 409 26.28 14.82 -3.39
N SER A 410 26.23 15.79 -2.48
CA SER A 410 25.00 16.05 -1.70
C SER A 410 24.61 17.51 -1.85
N GLY A 411 23.32 17.83 -1.90
CA GLY A 411 22.86 19.22 -2.00
C GLY A 411 23.21 20.00 -0.73
N ILE A 412 22.59 19.61 0.39
CA ILE A 412 22.81 20.23 1.69
C ILE A 412 23.14 19.18 2.74
N PHE A 413 24.20 19.39 3.51
CA PHE A 413 24.55 18.61 4.69
C PHE A 413 24.30 19.38 5.98
N ILE A 414 23.70 18.71 6.96
CA ILE A 414 23.43 19.25 8.29
C ILE A 414 23.99 18.28 9.33
N GLY A 415 25.08 18.70 9.98
CA GLY A 415 25.78 17.91 10.99
C GLY A 415 25.42 18.28 12.43
N SER A 416 26.26 17.82 13.35
CA SER A 416 26.04 17.93 14.80
C SER A 416 25.76 19.35 15.28
N GLY A 417 24.66 19.50 16.03
CA GLY A 417 24.24 20.76 16.67
C GLY A 417 23.81 21.86 15.71
N CYS A 418 23.82 21.62 14.40
CA CYS A 418 23.43 22.61 13.40
C CYS A 418 21.90 22.74 13.36
N ALA A 419 21.41 23.93 13.00
CA ALA A 419 19.98 24.25 12.92
C ALA A 419 19.65 25.28 11.83
N PRO A 420 20.05 25.07 10.55
CA PRO A 420 19.73 26.02 9.49
C PRO A 420 18.24 26.04 9.14
N HIS A 421 17.78 27.16 8.61
CA HIS A 421 16.47 27.32 7.98
C HIS A 421 16.67 27.41 6.46
N ILE A 422 16.08 26.48 5.73
CA ILE A 422 16.14 26.43 4.27
C ILE A 422 14.72 26.59 3.76
N HIS A 423 14.47 27.53 2.86
CA HIS A 423 13.16 27.66 2.27
C HIS A 423 13.18 28.08 0.80
N THR A 424 12.17 27.65 0.04
CA THR A 424 11.99 28.06 -1.36
C THR A 424 13.21 27.78 -2.23
N CYS A 425 13.87 26.64 -1.99
CA CYS A 425 15.07 26.22 -2.73
C CYS A 425 14.79 24.99 -3.60
N THR A 426 15.53 24.88 -4.71
CA THR A 426 15.47 23.73 -5.63
C THR A 426 16.78 22.96 -5.55
N ILE A 427 16.71 21.66 -5.24
CA ILE A 427 17.86 20.76 -5.14
C ILE A 427 17.72 19.68 -6.22
N LEU A 428 18.65 19.65 -7.18
CA LEU A 428 18.57 18.80 -8.38
C LEU A 428 19.82 17.92 -8.53
N ASN A 429 19.64 16.75 -9.14
CA ASN A 429 20.73 15.91 -9.66
C ASN A 429 21.84 15.57 -8.65
N ALA A 430 21.51 15.41 -7.37
CA ALA A 430 22.51 15.07 -6.37
C ALA A 430 23.07 13.66 -6.60
N ALA A 431 24.39 13.51 -6.70
CA ALA A 431 25.04 12.21 -6.96
C ALA A 431 24.91 11.21 -5.79
N SER A 432 24.44 11.66 -4.63
CA SER A 432 24.09 10.82 -3.48
C SER A 432 22.77 11.29 -2.87
N PHE A 433 22.77 12.42 -2.15
CA PHE A 433 21.63 12.85 -1.34
C PHE A 433 21.23 14.30 -1.63
N GLY A 434 19.94 14.58 -1.81
CA GLY A 434 19.47 15.96 -1.86
C GLY A 434 19.76 16.67 -0.53
N PHE A 435 19.21 16.13 0.56
CA PHE A 435 19.53 16.50 1.94
C PHE A 435 20.16 15.32 2.68
N TYR A 436 21.23 15.61 3.42
CA TYR A 436 21.85 14.65 4.33
C TYR A 436 21.96 15.24 5.75
N VAL A 437 21.15 14.71 6.66
CA VAL A 437 21.11 15.15 8.07
C VAL A 437 21.66 14.04 8.97
N ASN A 438 22.68 14.37 9.75
CA ASN A 438 23.46 13.42 10.52
C ASN A 438 23.83 13.97 11.92
N GLU A 439 24.28 13.08 12.80
CA GLU A 439 24.89 13.40 14.10
C GLU A 439 24.05 14.32 15.01
N GLY A 440 22.73 14.14 15.02
CA GLY A 440 21.84 15.01 15.80
C GLY A 440 21.67 16.40 15.19
N GLY A 441 21.86 16.56 13.88
CA GLY A 441 21.49 17.77 13.16
C GLY A 441 20.00 18.08 13.28
N PHE A 442 19.71 19.35 13.52
CA PHE A 442 18.38 19.94 13.50
C PHE A 442 18.32 20.86 12.28
N GLY A 443 17.14 21.11 11.73
CA GLY A 443 17.02 21.96 10.55
C GLY A 443 15.58 22.05 10.12
N VAL A 444 15.18 23.19 9.60
CA VAL A 444 13.82 23.42 9.11
C VAL A 444 13.92 23.66 7.60
N VAL A 445 13.21 22.85 6.83
CA VAL A 445 13.19 22.88 5.37
C VAL A 445 11.75 23.11 4.93
N GLU A 446 11.48 24.20 4.23
CA GLU A 446 10.11 24.59 3.87
C GLU A 446 9.99 24.97 2.39
N ASP A 447 8.92 24.53 1.73
CA ASP A 447 8.61 24.94 0.34
C ASP A 447 9.77 24.64 -0.64
N CYS A 448 10.46 23.51 -0.43
CA CYS A 448 11.60 23.08 -1.25
C CYS A 448 11.22 21.96 -2.22
N GLU A 449 11.85 21.97 -3.40
CA GLU A 449 11.80 20.86 -4.36
C GLU A 449 13.13 20.10 -4.36
N ILE A 450 13.05 18.78 -4.19
CA ILE A 450 14.20 17.87 -4.18
C ILE A 450 13.94 16.82 -5.23
N SER A 451 14.75 16.77 -6.28
CA SER A 451 14.55 15.80 -7.34
C SER A 451 15.82 15.19 -7.92
N HIS A 452 15.67 14.04 -8.60
CA HIS A 452 16.73 13.39 -9.37
C HIS A 452 17.99 13.01 -8.56
N SER A 453 17.82 12.76 -7.26
CA SER A 453 18.89 12.27 -6.41
C SER A 453 19.21 10.79 -6.71
N GLN A 454 20.50 10.47 -6.78
CA GLN A 454 20.96 9.14 -7.22
C GLN A 454 20.84 8.06 -6.13
N ILE A 455 20.85 8.41 -4.83
CA ILE A 455 20.65 7.45 -3.73
C ILE A 455 19.40 7.76 -2.91
N SER A 456 19.19 9.01 -2.50
CA SER A 456 17.92 9.38 -1.83
C SER A 456 17.68 10.88 -1.86
N GLY A 457 16.42 11.32 -1.90
CA GLY A 457 16.10 12.73 -1.79
C GLY A 457 16.51 13.28 -0.42
N VAL A 458 16.14 12.57 0.64
CA VAL A 458 16.42 12.95 2.03
C VAL A 458 16.96 11.76 2.82
N LYS A 459 18.16 11.88 3.37
CA LYS A 459 18.76 10.90 4.29
C LYS A 459 18.86 11.47 5.69
N ILE A 460 18.26 10.79 6.67
CA ILE A 460 18.35 11.14 8.10
C ILE A 460 18.94 9.97 8.88
N ARG A 461 19.92 10.24 9.74
CA ARG A 461 20.53 9.21 10.59
C ARG A 461 21.17 9.76 11.86
N SER A 462 21.63 8.85 12.72
CA SER A 462 22.41 9.15 13.92
C SER A 462 21.68 10.13 14.85
N LYS A 463 20.40 9.85 15.14
CA LYS A 463 19.52 10.68 15.99
C LYS A 463 19.25 12.10 15.48
N ALA A 464 19.55 12.42 14.22
CA ALA A 464 19.14 13.67 13.60
C ALA A 464 17.61 13.83 13.61
N ASN A 465 17.12 15.07 13.71
CA ASN A 465 15.70 15.38 13.81
C ASN A 465 15.34 16.67 13.03
N PRO A 466 15.41 16.66 11.69
CA PRO A 466 14.99 17.79 10.87
C PRO A 466 13.46 17.87 10.73
N THR A 467 12.95 19.04 10.35
CA THR A 467 11.55 19.29 9.99
C THR A 467 11.47 19.68 8.52
N PHE A 468 10.63 18.98 7.75
CA PHE A 468 10.30 19.28 6.37
C PHE A 468 8.82 19.68 6.30
N ARG A 469 8.50 20.82 5.68
CA ARG A 469 7.11 21.26 5.47
C ARG A 469 6.86 21.67 4.04
N ARG A 470 5.74 21.23 3.44
CA ARG A 470 5.36 21.62 2.07
C ARG A 470 6.48 21.38 1.06
N CYS A 471 7.25 20.32 1.27
CA CYS A 471 8.36 19.94 0.40
C CYS A 471 7.91 18.88 -0.59
N ARG A 472 8.47 18.94 -1.80
CA ARG A 472 8.23 17.98 -2.86
C ARG A 472 9.50 17.16 -3.12
N ILE A 473 9.42 15.84 -2.94
CA ILE A 473 10.56 14.91 -3.00
C ILE A 473 10.30 13.87 -4.09
N THR A 474 10.97 14.00 -5.24
CA THR A 474 10.56 13.29 -6.46
C THR A 474 11.69 12.70 -7.30
N SER A 475 11.33 11.78 -8.19
CA SER A 475 12.16 11.31 -9.31
C SER A 475 13.55 10.82 -8.88
N GLY A 476 13.67 10.23 -7.68
CA GLY A 476 14.89 9.59 -7.23
C GLY A 476 15.11 8.23 -7.91
N HIS A 477 16.36 7.89 -8.23
CA HIS A 477 16.67 6.53 -8.73
C HIS A 477 16.41 5.43 -7.68
N HIS A 478 16.34 5.81 -6.40
CA HIS A 478 16.20 4.95 -5.23
C HIS A 478 15.18 5.56 -4.26
N THR A 479 15.38 5.47 -2.94
CA THR A 479 14.42 5.85 -1.89
C THR A 479 14.16 7.37 -1.83
N GLY A 480 12.90 7.82 -1.73
CA GLY A 480 12.59 9.26 -1.56
C GLY A 480 13.12 9.82 -0.23
N VAL A 481 12.65 9.25 0.89
CA VAL A 481 13.04 9.60 2.26
C VAL A 481 13.57 8.35 2.97
N LEU A 482 14.84 8.37 3.37
CA LEU A 482 15.51 7.25 4.02
C LEU A 482 15.95 7.62 5.45
N ILE A 483 15.42 6.92 6.45
CA ILE A 483 15.63 7.23 7.88
C ILE A 483 16.17 5.99 8.61
N GLY A 484 17.39 6.10 9.15
CA GLY A 484 18.09 5.01 9.83
C GLY A 484 18.82 5.45 11.09
N GLU A 485 19.50 4.54 11.76
CA GLU A 485 20.35 4.78 12.95
C GLU A 485 19.70 5.68 14.01
N GLN A 486 18.50 5.30 14.49
CA GLN A 486 17.71 6.07 15.47
C GLN A 486 17.31 7.49 15.00
N GLY A 487 17.36 7.73 13.69
CA GLY A 487 16.92 8.96 13.07
C GLY A 487 15.48 9.29 13.45
N GLN A 488 15.23 10.58 13.59
CA GLN A 488 13.92 11.16 13.76
C GLN A 488 13.62 11.99 12.52
N GLY A 489 12.59 12.80 12.57
CA GLY A 489 12.23 13.70 11.49
C GLY A 489 10.75 13.99 11.54
N ILE A 490 10.38 15.22 11.19
CA ILE A 490 8.99 15.67 11.11
C ILE A 490 8.74 16.05 9.65
N PHE A 491 7.72 15.47 9.03
CA PHE A 491 7.30 15.78 7.66
C PHE A 491 5.83 16.20 7.71
N GLU A 492 5.54 17.42 7.26
CA GLU A 492 4.19 17.99 7.28
C GLU A 492 3.82 18.50 5.90
N ASP A 493 2.66 18.09 5.39
CA ASP A 493 2.13 18.59 4.12
C ASP A 493 3.11 18.36 2.94
N CYS A 494 3.90 17.28 2.98
CA CYS A 494 4.91 16.96 1.97
C CYS A 494 4.36 15.99 0.90
N GLU A 495 4.89 16.12 -0.32
CA GLU A 495 4.65 15.20 -1.44
C GLU A 495 5.89 14.34 -1.69
N ILE A 496 5.73 13.02 -1.73
CA ILE A 496 6.82 12.06 -1.95
C ILE A 496 6.40 11.08 -3.05
N CYS A 497 6.93 11.24 -4.27
CA CYS A 497 6.44 10.48 -5.43
C CYS A 497 7.50 10.14 -6.49
N ASP A 498 7.16 9.23 -7.42
CA ASP A 498 8.01 8.81 -8.56
C ASP A 498 9.44 8.36 -8.15
N ASN A 499 9.57 7.66 -7.02
CA ASN A 499 10.85 7.15 -6.54
C ASN A 499 11.09 5.70 -7.01
N GLY A 500 12.34 5.35 -7.29
CA GLY A 500 12.74 4.05 -7.84
C GLY A 500 12.62 2.88 -6.86
N ASP A 501 12.88 3.15 -5.57
CA ASP A 501 12.65 2.22 -4.47
C ASP A 501 11.47 2.71 -3.61
N ALA A 502 11.45 2.39 -2.32
CA ALA A 502 10.39 2.82 -1.42
C ALA A 502 10.33 4.36 -1.35
N ALA A 503 9.13 4.94 -1.35
CA ALA A 503 9.02 6.40 -1.23
C ALA A 503 9.47 6.86 0.16
N VAL A 504 9.09 6.14 1.21
CA VAL A 504 9.58 6.32 2.59
C VAL A 504 10.14 5.01 3.13
N GLU A 505 11.37 5.03 3.62
CA GLU A 505 12.03 3.88 4.23
C GLU A 505 12.52 4.21 5.64
N ILE A 506 12.11 3.38 6.61
CA ILE A 506 12.41 3.58 8.02
C ILE A 506 13.00 2.30 8.62
N SER A 507 14.19 2.41 9.22
CA SER A 507 14.89 1.26 9.79
C SER A 507 15.70 1.60 11.04
N GLN A 508 16.33 0.58 11.64
CA GLN A 508 17.31 0.74 12.72
C GLN A 508 16.80 1.54 13.92
N ALA A 509 15.61 1.18 14.41
CA ALA A 509 14.94 1.82 15.54
C ALA A 509 14.67 3.34 15.40
N SER A 510 14.59 3.83 14.17
CA SER A 510 14.18 5.20 13.84
C SER A 510 12.69 5.43 14.10
N LYS A 511 12.28 6.67 14.39
CA LYS A 511 10.90 7.02 14.81
C LYS A 511 10.38 8.36 14.26
N PRO A 512 10.38 8.58 12.92
CA PRO A 512 9.89 9.82 12.33
C PRO A 512 8.37 10.02 12.50
N SER A 513 7.92 11.24 12.23
CA SER A 513 6.51 11.64 12.18
C SER A 513 6.16 12.21 10.81
N PHE A 514 5.05 11.76 10.23
CA PHE A 514 4.49 12.23 8.97
C PHE A 514 3.04 12.68 9.21
N ALA A 515 2.70 13.89 8.77
CA ALA A 515 1.39 14.49 8.94
C ALA A 515 0.90 15.04 7.60
N ARG A 516 -0.32 14.66 7.17
CA ARG A 516 -0.95 15.20 5.95
C ARG A 516 -0.06 15.09 4.70
N CYS A 517 0.77 14.05 4.65
CA CYS A 517 1.69 13.81 3.55
C CYS A 517 1.04 12.94 2.46
N GLN A 518 1.39 13.19 1.21
CA GLN A 518 0.99 12.38 0.07
C GLN A 518 2.18 11.54 -0.40
N ILE A 519 2.01 10.21 -0.46
CA ILE A 519 3.07 9.25 -0.78
C ILE A 519 2.60 8.36 -1.93
N PHE A 520 2.98 8.67 -3.16
CA PHE A 520 2.30 8.12 -4.32
C PHE A 520 3.16 7.83 -5.54
N GLU A 521 2.62 7.00 -6.44
CA GLU A 521 3.22 6.68 -7.76
C GLU A 521 4.69 6.23 -7.68
N GLY A 522 5.10 5.58 -6.58
CA GLY A 522 6.41 4.97 -6.42
C GLY A 522 6.53 3.63 -7.16
N ARG A 523 7.76 3.28 -7.57
CA ARG A 523 8.04 2.02 -8.29
C ARG A 523 8.19 0.81 -7.37
N ALA A 524 8.22 1.02 -6.06
CA ALA A 524 8.22 -0.01 -5.03
C ALA A 524 7.15 0.31 -3.96
N GLU A 525 7.40 0.00 -2.69
CA GLU A 525 6.47 0.29 -1.60
C GLU A 525 6.30 1.79 -1.33
N GLY A 526 5.10 2.23 -0.94
CA GLY A 526 4.90 3.62 -0.50
C GLY A 526 5.67 3.89 0.78
N VAL A 527 5.43 3.07 1.82
CA VAL A 527 6.13 3.12 3.10
C VAL A 527 6.70 1.75 3.44
N HIS A 528 7.99 1.66 3.71
CA HIS A 528 8.65 0.43 4.15
C HIS A 528 9.32 0.62 5.52
N VAL A 529 8.85 -0.12 6.53
CA VAL A 529 9.36 -0.07 7.91
C VAL A 529 9.92 -1.42 8.32
N TYR A 530 11.20 -1.49 8.70
CA TYR A 530 11.88 -2.74 9.09
C TYR A 530 12.96 -2.51 10.16
N ASP A 531 13.70 -3.56 10.55
CA ASP A 531 14.74 -3.56 11.59
C ASP A 531 14.38 -2.74 12.84
N ARG A 532 13.26 -3.10 13.49
CA ARG A 532 12.72 -2.43 14.68
C ARG A 532 12.38 -0.94 14.47
N GLY A 533 12.28 -0.48 13.23
CA GLY A 533 11.78 0.86 12.89
C GLY A 533 10.36 1.06 13.41
N ALA A 534 10.04 2.31 13.73
CA ALA A 534 8.70 2.76 14.08
C ALA A 534 8.45 4.10 13.38
N GLY A 535 7.35 4.76 13.71
CA GLY A 535 7.03 6.08 13.17
C GLY A 535 5.54 6.33 13.30
N HIS A 536 5.15 7.60 13.26
CA HIS A 536 3.76 8.01 13.32
C HIS A 536 3.37 8.61 11.97
N PHE A 537 2.24 8.16 11.43
CA PHE A 537 1.65 8.67 10.20
C PHE A 537 0.22 9.08 10.53
N MET A 538 -0.11 10.34 10.29
CA MET A 538 -1.43 10.89 10.58
C MET A 538 -1.97 11.63 9.37
N GLU A 539 -3.20 11.32 8.98
CA GLU A 539 -3.89 11.97 7.86
C GLU A 539 -3.10 11.88 6.53
N CYS A 540 -2.31 10.82 6.35
CA CYS A 540 -1.52 10.63 5.12
C CYS A 540 -2.30 9.87 4.05
N GLU A 541 -2.06 10.21 2.80
CA GLU A 541 -2.59 9.51 1.63
C GLU A 541 -1.47 8.71 0.95
N ILE A 542 -1.68 7.41 0.74
CA ILE A 542 -0.68 6.49 0.19
C ILE A 542 -1.30 5.74 -0.98
N TYR A 543 -0.93 6.07 -2.22
CA TYR A 543 -1.66 5.55 -3.39
C TYR A 543 -0.84 5.36 -4.66
N GLY A 544 -1.36 4.57 -5.62
CA GLY A 544 -0.74 4.42 -6.95
C GLY A 544 0.62 3.73 -6.97
N ASN A 545 1.10 3.23 -5.83
CA ASN A 545 2.41 2.59 -5.71
C ASN A 545 2.41 1.20 -6.37
N VAL A 546 3.51 0.85 -7.03
CA VAL A 546 3.67 -0.46 -7.68
C VAL A 546 3.83 -1.58 -6.64
N GLY A 547 4.59 -1.33 -5.57
CA GLY A 547 4.70 -2.23 -4.42
C GLY A 547 3.49 -2.13 -3.49
N ALA A 548 3.64 -2.66 -2.28
CA ALA A 548 2.58 -2.49 -1.27
C ALA A 548 2.48 -1.01 -0.86
N GLY A 549 1.28 -0.51 -0.58
CA GLY A 549 1.14 0.84 -0.04
C GLY A 549 1.97 1.02 1.23
N ILE A 550 1.81 0.09 2.17
CA ILE A 550 2.59 0.00 3.40
C ILE A 550 3.15 -1.41 3.56
N LYS A 551 4.44 -1.51 3.87
CA LYS A 551 5.11 -2.75 4.24
C LYS A 551 5.81 -2.64 5.59
N VAL A 552 5.51 -3.59 6.48
CA VAL A 552 6.10 -3.67 7.82
C VAL A 552 6.78 -5.03 8.02
N ALA A 553 8.04 -5.03 8.41
CA ALA A 553 8.84 -6.24 8.57
C ALA A 553 9.77 -6.21 9.80
N GLU A 554 10.38 -7.34 10.13
CA GLU A 554 11.52 -7.43 11.06
C GLU A 554 11.28 -6.76 12.43
N SER A 555 10.14 -7.08 13.05
CA SER A 555 9.72 -6.53 14.35
C SER A 555 9.56 -5.00 14.37
N ALA A 556 9.39 -4.35 13.22
CA ALA A 556 8.97 -2.96 13.14
C ALA A 556 7.55 -2.77 13.70
N ASN A 557 7.27 -1.59 14.25
CA ASN A 557 5.99 -1.22 14.84
C ASN A 557 5.61 0.24 14.56
N PRO A 558 5.24 0.60 13.32
CA PRO A 558 4.74 1.93 12.97
C PRO A 558 3.27 2.11 13.38
N HIS A 559 2.85 3.35 13.55
CA HIS A 559 1.49 3.75 13.91
C HIS A 559 0.90 4.62 12.79
N PHE A 560 -0.26 4.22 12.25
CA PHE A 560 -0.99 4.94 11.21
C PHE A 560 -2.38 5.30 11.75
N THR A 561 -2.76 6.57 11.64
CA THR A 561 -4.04 7.07 12.15
C THR A 561 -4.70 7.97 11.10
N TYR A 562 -5.98 7.73 10.78
CA TYR A 562 -6.72 8.51 9.78
C TYR A 562 -6.06 8.54 8.40
N CYS A 563 -5.35 7.47 8.02
CA CYS A 563 -4.68 7.40 6.72
C CYS A 563 -5.53 6.69 5.67
N SER A 564 -5.38 7.10 4.41
CA SER A 564 -6.01 6.47 3.25
C SER A 564 -4.97 5.72 2.42
N ILE A 565 -5.22 4.44 2.13
CA ILE A 565 -4.31 3.55 1.38
C ILE A 565 -5.06 2.95 0.21
N HIS A 566 -4.82 3.44 -1.01
CA HIS A 566 -5.68 3.10 -2.14
C HIS A 566 -5.00 3.06 -3.50
N ASP A 567 -5.71 2.53 -4.49
CA ASP A 567 -5.29 2.48 -5.90
C ASP A 567 -3.87 1.90 -6.12
N GLY A 568 -3.39 1.06 -5.19
CA GLY A 568 -2.10 0.39 -5.28
C GLY A 568 -2.16 -0.81 -6.23
N GLN A 569 -1.04 -1.10 -6.90
CA GLN A 569 -0.97 -2.24 -7.84
C GLN A 569 -0.83 -3.60 -7.14
N THR A 570 -0.58 -3.61 -5.83
CA THR A 570 -0.51 -4.83 -5.02
C THR A 570 -1.30 -4.67 -3.72
N HIS A 571 -0.77 -5.11 -2.58
CA HIS A 571 -1.46 -5.05 -1.29
C HIS A 571 -1.53 -3.61 -0.77
N GLY A 572 -2.63 -3.25 -0.11
CA GLY A 572 -2.69 -1.98 0.63
C GLY A 572 -1.68 -2.00 1.77
N ILE A 573 -1.81 -3.00 2.66
CA ILE A 573 -0.93 -3.22 3.81
C ILE A 573 -0.33 -4.63 3.71
N ARG A 574 1.00 -4.75 3.85
CA ARG A 574 1.73 -6.02 3.97
C ARG A 574 2.52 -6.04 5.26
N VAL A 575 2.25 -7.00 6.14
CA VAL A 575 3.03 -7.21 7.38
C VAL A 575 3.64 -8.60 7.35
N GLU A 576 4.96 -8.69 7.54
CA GLU A 576 5.67 -9.98 7.54
C GLU A 576 6.83 -10.02 8.54
N ASN A 577 7.47 -11.18 8.69
CA ASN A 577 8.69 -11.36 9.48
C ASN A 577 8.57 -10.82 10.93
N LYS A 578 7.51 -11.21 11.64
CA LYS A 578 7.18 -10.70 12.99
C LYS A 578 6.94 -9.19 13.06
N GLY A 579 6.72 -8.54 11.91
CA GLY A 579 6.25 -7.16 11.85
C GLY A 579 4.99 -6.99 12.68
N GLN A 580 4.91 -5.84 13.34
CA GLN A 580 3.75 -5.39 14.09
C GLN A 580 3.13 -4.21 13.31
N GLY A 581 2.58 -3.24 14.03
CA GLY A 581 1.99 -2.04 13.48
C GLY A 581 0.61 -1.81 14.09
N VAL A 582 0.28 -0.54 14.27
CA VAL A 582 -1.04 -0.10 14.74
C VAL A 582 -1.67 0.73 13.63
N PHE A 583 -2.87 0.37 13.20
CA PHE A 583 -3.65 1.09 12.19
C PHE A 583 -5.00 1.44 12.81
N GLN A 584 -5.29 2.74 12.92
CA GLN A 584 -6.49 3.23 13.58
C GLN A 584 -7.25 4.18 12.67
N ASN A 585 -8.55 3.93 12.48
CA ASN A 585 -9.41 4.77 11.66
C ASN A 585 -8.90 4.96 10.22
N CYS A 586 -8.26 3.94 9.64
CA CYS A 586 -7.70 4.01 8.29
C CYS A 586 -8.66 3.45 7.24
N GLU A 587 -8.59 4.00 6.03
CA GLU A 587 -9.37 3.55 4.88
C GLU A 587 -8.46 2.84 3.87
N ILE A 588 -8.78 1.59 3.53
CA ILE A 588 -7.99 0.77 2.61
C ILE A 588 -8.87 0.30 1.46
N TYR A 589 -8.69 0.86 0.26
CA TYR A 589 -9.63 0.59 -0.83
C TYR A 589 -9.02 0.56 -2.23
N ALA A 590 -9.72 -0.04 -3.20
CA ALA A 590 -9.32 -0.06 -4.62
C ALA A 590 -7.91 -0.60 -4.91
N ASN A 591 -7.31 -1.37 -3.99
CA ASN A 591 -6.02 -2.01 -4.19
C ASN A 591 -6.17 -3.27 -5.05
N ALA A 592 -5.21 -3.50 -5.95
CA ALA A 592 -5.23 -4.65 -6.86
C ALA A 592 -4.80 -5.97 -6.20
N GLY A 593 -4.21 -5.91 -5.01
CA GLY A 593 -3.96 -7.05 -4.12
C GLY A 593 -4.89 -7.05 -2.91
N SER A 594 -4.58 -7.88 -1.91
CA SER A 594 -5.34 -7.84 -0.65
C SER A 594 -5.27 -6.49 0.06
N GLY A 595 -6.36 -6.08 0.69
CA GLY A 595 -6.39 -4.87 1.53
C GLY A 595 -5.34 -4.95 2.65
N ALA A 596 -5.30 -6.07 3.38
CA ALA A 596 -4.19 -6.42 4.28
C ALA A 596 -3.69 -7.85 4.03
N SER A 597 -2.38 -8.04 4.02
CA SER A 597 -1.70 -9.33 3.89
C SER A 597 -0.73 -9.53 5.05
N LEU A 598 -1.02 -10.51 5.90
CA LEU A 598 -0.25 -10.84 7.10
C LEU A 598 0.45 -12.19 6.92
N GLY A 599 1.77 -12.23 7.09
CA GLY A 599 2.55 -13.47 6.94
C GLY A 599 3.67 -13.59 7.96
N LYS A 600 4.29 -14.77 8.03
CA LYS A 600 5.53 -15.06 8.78
C LYS A 600 5.50 -14.51 10.22
N ALA A 601 4.50 -14.94 10.98
CA ALA A 601 4.25 -14.52 12.36
C ALA A 601 3.99 -13.01 12.57
N ALA A 602 3.47 -12.31 11.55
CA ALA A 602 2.98 -10.93 11.67
C ALA A 602 1.87 -10.80 12.72
N ASN A 603 1.86 -9.69 13.45
CA ASN A 603 0.89 -9.43 14.51
C ASN A 603 0.53 -7.93 14.63
N PRO A 604 -0.04 -7.30 13.59
CA PRO A 604 -0.53 -5.93 13.71
C PRO A 604 -1.86 -5.83 14.47
N LEU A 605 -2.17 -4.63 14.95
CA LEU A 605 -3.48 -4.20 15.45
C LEU A 605 -4.14 -3.27 14.41
N LEU A 606 -5.36 -3.60 13.99
CA LEU A 606 -6.17 -2.78 13.10
C LEU A 606 -7.51 -2.50 13.79
N GLU A 607 -7.81 -1.23 14.06
CA GLU A 607 -8.97 -0.81 14.82
C GLU A 607 -9.75 0.27 14.07
N ASN A 608 -11.07 0.08 13.94
CA ASN A 608 -11.96 0.99 13.20
C ASN A 608 -11.53 1.23 11.73
N CYS A 609 -10.88 0.24 11.09
CA CYS A 609 -10.44 0.37 9.70
C CYS A 609 -11.50 -0.13 8.71
N SER A 610 -11.57 0.50 7.54
CA SER A 610 -12.40 0.05 6.42
C SER A 610 -11.55 -0.60 5.32
N PHE A 611 -12.02 -1.72 4.77
CA PHE A 611 -11.40 -2.45 3.67
C PHE A 611 -12.42 -2.60 2.56
N ALA A 612 -12.29 -1.85 1.46
CA ALA A 612 -13.34 -1.77 0.44
C ALA A 612 -12.85 -2.02 -0.99
N SER A 613 -13.69 -2.63 -1.82
CA SER A 613 -13.55 -2.61 -3.29
C SER A 613 -12.20 -3.10 -3.84
N GLY A 614 -11.59 -4.09 -3.19
CA GLY A 614 -10.37 -4.74 -3.67
C GLY A 614 -10.66 -5.77 -4.76
N THR A 615 -9.69 -6.00 -5.64
CA THR A 615 -9.80 -7.04 -6.68
C THR A 615 -9.43 -8.44 -6.17
N GLN A 616 -8.84 -8.54 -4.97
CA GLN A 616 -8.51 -9.80 -4.30
C GLN A 616 -9.26 -9.92 -2.96
N ASN A 617 -8.70 -10.65 -1.98
CA ASN A 617 -9.27 -10.79 -0.64
C ASN A 617 -9.17 -9.48 0.14
N GLY A 618 -10.12 -9.20 1.04
CA GLY A 618 -10.00 -8.06 1.95
C GLY A 618 -8.81 -8.20 2.89
N ILE A 619 -8.73 -9.33 3.59
CA ILE A 619 -7.65 -9.67 4.52
C ILE A 619 -7.15 -11.08 4.22
N THR A 620 -5.84 -11.26 4.15
CA THR A 620 -5.18 -12.57 4.05
C THR A 620 -4.25 -12.76 5.24
N CYS A 621 -4.37 -13.88 5.96
CA CYS A 621 -3.49 -14.27 7.06
C CYS A 621 -2.85 -15.62 6.75
N SER A 622 -1.51 -15.68 6.72
CA SER A 622 -0.74 -16.89 6.44
C SER A 622 0.45 -17.05 7.39
N ASP A 623 1.09 -18.23 7.34
CA ASP A 623 2.39 -18.46 7.97
C ASP A 623 2.45 -18.06 9.47
N MET A 624 1.49 -18.56 10.26
CA MET A 624 1.35 -18.31 11.69
C MET A 624 1.06 -16.85 12.07
N ALA A 625 0.38 -16.08 11.21
CA ALA A 625 -0.05 -14.72 11.51
C ALA A 625 -1.03 -14.66 12.70
N GLN A 626 -0.98 -13.59 13.50
CA GLN A 626 -1.72 -13.44 14.77
C GLN A 626 -2.49 -12.12 14.91
N GLY A 627 -2.60 -11.31 13.85
CA GLY A 627 -3.14 -9.94 13.90
C GLY A 627 -4.52 -9.82 14.57
N MET A 628 -4.77 -8.65 15.16
CA MET A 628 -6.02 -8.29 15.82
C MET A 628 -6.78 -7.24 15.01
N PHE A 629 -8.05 -7.50 14.73
CA PHE A 629 -8.95 -6.64 13.98
C PHE A 629 -10.16 -6.32 14.86
N ARG A 630 -10.37 -5.05 15.20
CA ARG A 630 -11.47 -4.61 16.05
C ARG A 630 -12.30 -3.56 15.35
N ALA A 631 -13.62 -3.74 15.36
CA ALA A 631 -14.56 -2.76 14.82
C ALA A 631 -14.28 -2.37 13.35
N CYS A 632 -13.69 -3.30 12.58
CA CYS A 632 -13.38 -3.08 11.18
C CYS A 632 -14.61 -3.36 10.30
N HIS A 633 -14.61 -2.79 9.09
CA HIS A 633 -15.61 -3.06 8.06
C HIS A 633 -14.94 -3.57 6.78
N ILE A 634 -15.32 -4.74 6.29
CA ILE A 634 -14.70 -5.39 5.13
C ILE A 634 -15.77 -5.69 4.08
N SER A 635 -15.70 -5.03 2.93
CA SER A 635 -16.76 -5.11 1.92
C SER A 635 -16.34 -4.94 0.47
N GLY A 636 -17.16 -5.47 -0.43
CA GLY A 636 -17.03 -5.24 -1.87
C GLY A 636 -15.78 -5.86 -2.51
N HIS A 637 -15.16 -6.84 -1.86
CA HIS A 637 -14.00 -7.54 -2.43
C HIS A 637 -14.45 -8.57 -3.47
N SER A 638 -13.63 -8.72 -4.53
CA SER A 638 -13.94 -9.64 -5.63
C SER A 638 -13.71 -11.12 -5.27
N LEU A 639 -12.90 -11.39 -4.24
CA LEU A 639 -12.68 -12.73 -3.69
C LEU A 639 -13.25 -12.84 -2.26
N THR A 640 -12.73 -13.78 -1.47
CA THR A 640 -13.14 -13.98 -0.07
C THR A 640 -12.80 -12.75 0.75
N ALA A 641 -13.70 -12.32 1.64
CA ALA A 641 -13.43 -11.14 2.44
C ALA A 641 -12.22 -11.35 3.37
N ILE A 642 -12.18 -12.50 4.06
CA ILE A 642 -11.07 -12.90 4.94
C ILE A 642 -10.62 -14.32 4.62
N LEU A 643 -9.36 -14.49 4.23
CA LEU A 643 -8.70 -15.79 4.04
C LEU A 643 -7.68 -16.05 5.15
N ILE A 644 -7.76 -17.21 5.82
CA ILE A 644 -6.91 -17.56 6.97
C ILE A 644 -6.33 -18.96 6.77
N ASN A 645 -5.01 -19.03 6.60
CA ASN A 645 -4.26 -20.25 6.34
C ASN A 645 -2.93 -20.35 7.12
N GLY A 646 -2.16 -21.40 6.91
CA GLY A 646 -0.80 -21.55 7.45
C GLY A 646 -0.73 -21.60 8.98
N ARG A 647 -1.70 -22.23 9.66
CA ARG A 647 -1.81 -22.31 11.13
C ARG A 647 -1.91 -20.94 11.80
N SER A 648 -2.54 -19.98 11.12
CA SER A 648 -2.71 -18.62 11.64
C SER A 648 -3.78 -18.56 12.73
N THR A 649 -3.64 -17.60 13.65
CA THR A 649 -4.55 -17.41 14.79
C THR A 649 -4.96 -15.93 14.95
N PRO A 650 -5.44 -15.25 13.89
CA PRO A 650 -5.90 -13.87 14.00
C PRO A 650 -7.17 -13.77 14.86
N LYS A 651 -7.44 -12.57 15.38
CA LYS A 651 -8.62 -12.27 16.19
C LYS A 651 -9.46 -11.18 15.54
N PHE A 652 -10.76 -11.40 15.47
CA PHE A 652 -11.74 -10.46 14.95
C PHE A 652 -12.79 -10.17 16.02
N GLU A 653 -12.94 -8.91 16.38
CA GLU A 653 -13.87 -8.43 17.39
C GLU A 653 -14.76 -7.34 16.78
N SER A 654 -16.08 -7.44 16.95
CA SER A 654 -17.03 -6.40 16.51
C SER A 654 -16.89 -6.02 15.02
N THR A 655 -16.41 -6.94 14.19
CA THR A 655 -16.06 -6.69 12.78
C THR A 655 -17.23 -7.03 11.86
N GLN A 656 -17.48 -6.17 10.88
CA GLN A 656 -18.52 -6.34 9.86
C GLN A 656 -17.91 -6.83 8.56
N ILE A 657 -18.49 -7.89 7.99
CA ILE A 657 -18.02 -8.54 6.77
C ILE A 657 -19.19 -8.69 5.82
N SER A 658 -19.23 -7.89 4.75
CA SER A 658 -20.43 -7.87 3.91
C SER A 658 -20.22 -7.54 2.44
N GLN A 659 -21.15 -7.97 1.60
CA GLN A 659 -21.21 -7.61 0.17
C GLN A 659 -19.96 -8.05 -0.61
N ASN A 660 -19.34 -9.15 -0.21
CA ASN A 660 -18.20 -9.73 -0.94
C ASN A 660 -18.69 -10.74 -1.99
N MET A 661 -17.93 -10.86 -3.07
CA MET A 661 -18.33 -11.67 -4.24
C MET A 661 -18.06 -13.17 -4.07
N ALA A 662 -17.36 -13.57 -3.02
CA ALA A 662 -17.16 -14.97 -2.64
C ALA A 662 -17.59 -15.20 -1.18
N ASN A 663 -16.89 -16.06 -0.44
CA ASN A 663 -17.16 -16.35 0.96
C ASN A 663 -16.90 -15.11 1.85
N GLY A 664 -17.62 -15.01 2.96
CA GLY A 664 -17.30 -14.01 3.98
C GLY A 664 -15.95 -14.32 4.62
N VAL A 665 -15.79 -15.53 5.14
CA VAL A 665 -14.55 -16.00 5.79
C VAL A 665 -14.22 -17.40 5.31
N ASP A 666 -12.96 -17.63 4.92
CA ASP A 666 -12.42 -18.95 4.61
C ASP A 666 -11.22 -19.30 5.49
N ILE A 667 -11.24 -20.50 6.06
CA ILE A 667 -10.33 -20.93 7.12
C ILE A 667 -9.84 -22.34 6.83
N ASP A 668 -8.53 -22.49 6.65
CA ASP A 668 -7.91 -23.74 6.25
C ASP A 668 -6.64 -24.08 7.08
N GLU A 669 -5.91 -25.11 6.67
CA GLU A 669 -4.56 -25.45 7.14
C GLU A 669 -4.34 -25.40 8.66
N SER A 670 -5.25 -26.03 9.42
CA SER A 670 -5.18 -26.10 10.90
C SER A 670 -5.18 -24.73 11.60
N SER A 671 -5.64 -23.68 10.94
CA SER A 671 -5.76 -22.33 11.49
C SER A 671 -6.85 -22.26 12.58
N GLN A 672 -6.65 -21.38 13.56
CA GLN A 672 -7.49 -21.27 14.76
C GLN A 672 -7.85 -19.82 15.08
N PRO A 673 -8.58 -19.14 14.18
CA PRO A 673 -8.98 -17.76 14.42
C PRO A 673 -10.09 -17.66 15.48
N LEU A 674 -10.19 -16.49 16.09
CA LEU A 674 -11.27 -16.13 17.02
C LEU A 674 -12.15 -15.04 16.39
N PHE A 675 -13.45 -15.27 16.40
CA PHE A 675 -14.46 -14.28 16.01
C PHE A 675 -15.41 -14.05 17.20
N SER A 676 -15.55 -12.79 17.62
CA SER A 676 -16.48 -12.40 18.67
C SER A 676 -17.30 -11.18 18.25
N SER A 677 -18.62 -11.23 18.44
CA SER A 677 -19.52 -10.09 18.15
C SER A 677 -19.44 -9.58 16.70
N CYS A 678 -19.09 -10.45 15.76
CA CYS A 678 -18.95 -10.10 14.35
C CYS A 678 -20.27 -10.28 13.59
N ALA A 679 -20.46 -9.51 12.53
CA ALA A 679 -21.59 -9.64 11.61
C ALA A 679 -21.06 -10.04 10.22
N ILE A 680 -21.47 -11.21 9.73
CA ILE A 680 -21.04 -11.76 8.44
C ILE A 680 -22.27 -11.93 7.56
N SER A 681 -22.47 -10.98 6.65
CA SER A 681 -23.75 -10.88 5.96
C SER A 681 -23.70 -10.44 4.52
N ASP A 682 -24.72 -10.81 3.74
CA ASP A 682 -24.88 -10.34 2.35
C ASP A 682 -23.68 -10.68 1.45
N ASN A 683 -22.99 -11.80 1.72
CA ASN A 683 -21.91 -12.31 0.85
C ASN A 683 -22.47 -13.30 -0.17
N SER A 684 -21.86 -13.33 -1.36
CA SER A 684 -22.33 -14.18 -2.47
C SER A 684 -22.02 -15.66 -2.26
N GLY A 685 -21.02 -15.98 -1.43
CA GLY A 685 -20.67 -17.35 -1.05
C GLY A 685 -21.27 -17.78 0.27
N VAL A 686 -20.55 -18.64 0.99
CA VAL A 686 -20.87 -19.04 2.36
C VAL A 686 -20.38 -17.97 3.34
N GLY A 687 -21.11 -17.72 4.42
CA GLY A 687 -20.69 -16.80 5.47
C GLY A 687 -19.34 -17.19 6.07
N ILE A 688 -19.22 -18.40 6.62
CA ILE A 688 -17.96 -18.94 7.17
C ILE A 688 -17.72 -20.37 6.69
N THR A 689 -16.54 -20.63 6.12
CA THR A 689 -16.05 -21.98 5.79
C THR A 689 -14.91 -22.40 6.71
N SER A 690 -14.91 -23.68 7.11
CA SER A 690 -13.82 -24.30 7.88
C SER A 690 -13.43 -25.63 7.24
N THR A 691 -12.17 -25.71 6.80
CA THR A 691 -11.61 -26.85 6.08
C THR A 691 -10.24 -27.27 6.62
N GLN A 692 -9.72 -28.42 6.18
CA GLN A 692 -8.34 -28.90 6.42
C GLN A 692 -7.87 -28.80 7.88
N MET A 693 -8.63 -29.40 8.79
CA MET A 693 -8.34 -29.42 10.23
C MET A 693 -8.31 -28.05 10.92
N SER A 694 -8.78 -26.98 10.26
CA SER A 694 -9.00 -25.69 10.93
C SER A 694 -10.01 -25.85 12.08
N SER A 695 -9.85 -25.02 13.11
CA SER A 695 -10.68 -25.08 14.32
C SER A 695 -11.01 -23.67 14.84
N PRO A 696 -11.85 -22.92 14.11
CA PRO A 696 -12.25 -21.59 14.53
C PRO A 696 -13.07 -21.61 15.82
N ARG A 697 -12.99 -20.51 16.57
CA ARG A 697 -13.91 -20.20 17.68
C ARG A 697 -14.74 -18.99 17.29
N VAL A 698 -16.06 -19.17 17.25
CA VAL A 698 -17.02 -18.14 16.84
C VAL A 698 -18.04 -18.00 17.96
N SER A 699 -18.16 -16.79 18.53
CA SER A 699 -19.09 -16.53 19.63
C SER A 699 -19.83 -15.21 19.46
N ASP A 700 -21.11 -15.20 19.80
CA ASP A 700 -21.93 -13.99 19.81
C ASP A 700 -21.97 -13.30 18.41
N CYS A 701 -21.84 -14.07 17.34
CA CYS A 701 -21.81 -13.56 15.96
C CYS A 701 -23.15 -13.72 15.24
N GLU A 702 -23.44 -12.81 14.33
CA GLU A 702 -24.53 -12.93 13.37
C GLU A 702 -24.00 -13.35 11.99
N ILE A 703 -24.60 -14.38 11.39
CA ILE A 703 -24.25 -14.90 10.06
C ILE A 703 -25.52 -14.92 9.22
N SER A 704 -25.75 -13.87 8.43
CA SER A 704 -27.07 -13.63 7.83
C SER A 704 -27.07 -13.28 6.35
N ARG A 705 -28.13 -13.66 5.63
CA ARG A 705 -28.33 -13.27 4.22
C ARG A 705 -27.17 -13.61 3.26
N ASN A 706 -26.40 -14.65 3.57
CA ASN A 706 -25.37 -15.16 2.64
C ASN A 706 -26.03 -16.09 1.61
N TYR A 707 -25.57 -16.01 0.37
CA TYR A 707 -26.27 -16.62 -0.74
C TYR A 707 -26.07 -18.14 -0.81
N GLU A 708 -24.84 -18.66 -0.67
CA GLU A 708 -24.64 -20.13 -0.71
C GLU A 708 -24.98 -20.81 0.62
N GLY A 709 -24.85 -20.11 1.76
CA GLY A 709 -25.23 -20.62 3.07
C GLY A 709 -24.56 -19.88 4.23
N GLY A 710 -24.96 -20.19 5.46
CA GLY A 710 -24.41 -19.58 6.66
C GLY A 710 -23.01 -20.11 7.00
N VAL A 711 -22.93 -21.37 7.46
CA VAL A 711 -21.68 -22.01 7.91
C VAL A 711 -21.46 -23.36 7.25
N HIS A 712 -20.28 -23.61 6.69
CA HIS A 712 -19.92 -24.91 6.12
C HIS A 712 -18.61 -25.45 6.71
N VAL A 713 -18.69 -26.61 7.35
CA VAL A 713 -17.52 -27.30 7.92
C VAL A 713 -17.27 -28.59 7.15
N HIS A 714 -16.12 -28.69 6.49
CA HIS A 714 -15.83 -29.79 5.58
C HIS A 714 -14.34 -30.16 5.50
N HIS A 715 -14.00 -31.22 4.77
CA HIS A 715 -12.65 -31.79 4.65
C HIS A 715 -11.88 -31.84 5.99
N GLN A 716 -12.46 -32.53 6.98
CA GLN A 716 -11.91 -32.65 8.34
C GLN A 716 -11.80 -31.33 9.14
N GLY A 717 -12.43 -30.25 8.67
CA GLY A 717 -12.62 -29.01 9.42
C GLY A 717 -13.37 -29.24 10.73
N GLN A 718 -13.12 -28.37 11.70
CA GLN A 718 -13.69 -28.44 13.04
C GLN A 718 -14.20 -27.05 13.44
N GLY A 719 -14.33 -26.80 14.75
CA GLY A 719 -14.64 -25.47 15.28
C GLY A 719 -15.76 -25.50 16.30
N ARG A 720 -15.93 -24.35 16.96
CA ARG A 720 -16.96 -24.13 17.97
C ARG A 720 -17.71 -22.84 17.64
N TRP A 721 -19.01 -22.97 17.48
CA TRP A 721 -19.97 -21.88 17.35
C TRP A 721 -20.86 -21.86 18.60
N GLU A 722 -20.93 -20.71 19.26
CA GLU A 722 -21.65 -20.54 20.52
C GLU A 722 -22.40 -19.21 20.51
N LYS A 723 -23.68 -19.19 20.92
CA LYS A 723 -24.48 -17.96 20.95
C LYS A 723 -24.53 -17.23 19.61
N CYS A 724 -24.52 -17.96 18.51
CA CYS A 724 -24.57 -17.39 17.17
C CYS A 724 -26.00 -17.32 16.66
N VAL A 725 -26.29 -16.33 15.81
CA VAL A 725 -27.55 -16.20 15.08
C VAL A 725 -27.27 -16.42 13.60
N ILE A 726 -27.82 -17.47 13.02
CA ILE A 726 -27.63 -17.84 11.60
C ILE A 726 -28.96 -17.68 10.89
N LYS A 727 -29.16 -16.56 10.19
CA LYS A 727 -30.51 -16.15 9.76
C LYS A 727 -30.61 -15.75 8.29
N GLY A 728 -31.69 -16.14 7.62
CA GLY A 728 -32.03 -15.58 6.31
C GLY A 728 -31.08 -15.98 5.18
N ASN A 729 -30.30 -17.05 5.36
CA ASN A 729 -29.36 -17.52 4.33
C ASN A 729 -30.12 -18.30 3.24
N THR A 730 -29.80 -18.05 1.97
CA THR A 730 -30.53 -18.61 0.81
C THR A 730 -30.26 -20.09 0.61
N GLY A 731 -29.03 -20.54 0.82
CA GLY A 731 -28.73 -21.98 0.85
C GLY A 731 -29.07 -22.59 2.21
N PHE A 732 -28.07 -23.19 2.84
CA PHE A 732 -28.23 -23.84 4.15
C PHE A 732 -27.95 -22.87 5.30
N GLY A 733 -28.49 -23.16 6.48
CA GLY A 733 -28.05 -22.49 7.72
C GLY A 733 -26.66 -22.97 8.13
N PHE A 734 -26.55 -24.25 8.47
CA PHE A 734 -25.32 -24.89 8.92
C PHE A 734 -25.13 -26.24 8.22
N ARG A 735 -24.02 -26.42 7.51
CA ARG A 735 -23.70 -27.65 6.76
C ARG A 735 -22.42 -28.31 7.27
N VAL A 736 -22.45 -29.64 7.37
CA VAL A 736 -21.26 -30.46 7.62
C VAL A 736 -21.10 -31.53 6.55
N SER A 737 -19.92 -31.59 5.94
CA SER A 737 -19.58 -32.62 4.95
C SER A 737 -18.15 -33.13 5.09
N ASP A 738 -17.79 -34.16 4.31
CA ASP A 738 -16.42 -34.62 4.08
C ASP A 738 -15.59 -34.82 5.37
N GLY A 739 -16.23 -35.41 6.37
CA GLY A 739 -15.62 -35.71 7.67
C GLY A 739 -15.47 -34.53 8.64
N GLY A 740 -16.10 -33.38 8.36
CA GLY A 740 -16.15 -32.25 9.29
C GLY A 740 -16.76 -32.62 10.66
N ARG A 741 -16.30 -31.96 11.73
CA ARG A 741 -16.68 -32.27 13.12
C ARG A 741 -16.86 -31.02 14.01
N PRO A 742 -17.80 -30.11 13.68
CA PRO A 742 -18.01 -28.92 14.49
C PRO A 742 -18.80 -29.19 15.77
N SER A 743 -18.80 -28.19 16.64
CA SER A 743 -19.77 -28.05 17.73
C SER A 743 -20.56 -26.74 17.59
N LEU A 744 -21.89 -26.82 17.64
CA LEU A 744 -22.79 -25.68 17.65
C LEU A 744 -23.62 -25.74 18.93
N ARG A 745 -23.59 -24.67 19.73
CA ARG A 745 -24.24 -24.61 21.04
C ARG A 745 -25.02 -23.31 21.24
N GLN A 746 -26.15 -23.37 21.92
CA GLN A 746 -26.88 -22.17 22.37
C GLN A 746 -27.12 -21.16 21.23
N SER A 747 -27.40 -21.64 20.03
CA SER A 747 -27.43 -20.83 18.82
C SER A 747 -28.77 -20.98 18.10
N ASP A 748 -29.15 -19.95 17.35
CA ASP A 748 -30.41 -19.90 16.63
C ASP A 748 -30.15 -19.97 15.13
N ILE A 749 -30.86 -20.84 14.43
CA ILE A 749 -30.92 -20.93 12.99
C ILE A 749 -32.35 -20.55 12.58
N ASP A 750 -32.51 -19.51 11.78
CA ASP A 750 -33.82 -18.93 11.48
C ASP A 750 -33.97 -18.56 10.00
N GLU A 751 -35.17 -18.72 9.46
CA GLU A 751 -35.55 -18.22 8.11
C GLU A 751 -34.57 -18.67 7.00
N THR A 752 -34.09 -19.92 7.03
CA THR A 752 -33.21 -20.46 5.98
C THR A 752 -34.03 -20.98 4.81
N GLN A 753 -33.70 -20.59 3.58
CA GLN A 753 -34.46 -21.08 2.40
C GLN A 753 -34.13 -22.55 2.07
N GLY A 754 -32.91 -23.01 2.37
CA GLY A 754 -32.56 -24.43 2.37
C GLY A 754 -32.71 -25.07 3.74
N ALA A 755 -32.02 -26.19 3.95
CA ALA A 755 -32.03 -26.89 5.22
C ALA A 755 -31.41 -26.03 6.34
N GLY A 756 -32.03 -26.07 7.53
CA GLY A 756 -31.49 -25.38 8.71
C GLY A 756 -30.13 -25.96 9.11
N LEU A 757 -30.10 -27.27 9.36
CA LEU A 757 -28.90 -28.06 9.64
C LEU A 757 -28.78 -29.23 8.65
N GLN A 758 -27.70 -29.30 7.88
CA GLN A 758 -27.48 -30.33 6.87
C GLN A 758 -26.20 -31.13 7.12
N LEU A 759 -26.28 -32.46 7.10
CA LEU A 759 -25.14 -33.36 7.28
C LEU A 759 -25.06 -34.38 6.15
N GLN A 760 -23.90 -34.48 5.51
CA GLN A 760 -23.66 -35.39 4.38
C GLN A 760 -22.24 -35.95 4.38
N ARG A 761 -21.93 -36.96 3.56
CA ARG A 761 -20.56 -37.42 3.24
C ARG A 761 -19.64 -37.55 4.46
N MET A 762 -20.01 -38.41 5.42
CA MET A 762 -19.25 -38.61 6.68
C MET A 762 -19.23 -37.41 7.64
N GLY A 763 -20.10 -36.42 7.45
CA GLY A 763 -20.25 -35.28 8.36
C GLY A 763 -20.71 -35.72 9.75
N GLN A 764 -20.01 -35.23 10.77
CA GLN A 764 -20.30 -35.50 12.18
C GLN A 764 -20.43 -34.17 12.93
N GLY A 765 -20.68 -34.19 14.22
CA GLY A 765 -20.68 -32.98 15.04
C GLY A 765 -21.58 -33.10 16.25
N THR A 766 -21.48 -32.11 17.14
CA THR A 766 -22.37 -31.99 18.30
C THR A 766 -23.19 -30.71 18.20
N PHE A 767 -24.50 -30.85 18.22
CA PHE A 767 -25.47 -29.75 18.16
C PHE A 767 -26.29 -29.78 19.44
N GLU A 768 -26.20 -28.75 20.26
CA GLU A 768 -26.79 -28.77 21.61
C GLU A 768 -27.46 -27.46 22.00
N ALA A 769 -28.70 -27.55 22.50
CA ALA A 769 -29.47 -26.39 22.97
C ALA A 769 -29.61 -25.29 21.89
N CYS A 770 -29.92 -25.70 20.65
CA CYS A 770 -30.12 -24.78 19.52
C CYS A 770 -31.59 -24.74 19.12
N ASN A 771 -32.02 -23.62 18.54
CA ASN A 771 -33.33 -23.50 17.92
C ASN A 771 -33.17 -23.44 16.41
N ILE A 772 -33.95 -24.22 15.68
CA ILE A 772 -34.04 -24.20 14.22
C ILE A 772 -35.48 -23.89 13.87
N VAL A 773 -35.74 -22.72 13.31
CA VAL A 773 -37.10 -22.19 13.17
C VAL A 773 -37.31 -21.66 11.76
N ARG A 774 -38.51 -21.85 11.19
CA ARG A 774 -38.92 -21.28 9.89
C ARG A 774 -37.97 -21.59 8.73
N SER A 775 -37.41 -22.79 8.67
CA SER A 775 -36.69 -23.25 7.48
C SER A 775 -37.68 -23.61 6.36
N THR A 776 -37.41 -23.16 5.14
CA THR A 776 -38.16 -23.59 3.94
C THR A 776 -37.76 -25.00 3.49
N GLY A 777 -36.48 -25.37 3.65
CA GLY A 777 -36.03 -26.76 3.56
C GLY A 777 -36.21 -27.52 4.89
N PRO A 778 -35.74 -28.78 4.98
CA PRO A 778 -35.83 -29.53 6.23
C PRO A 778 -35.12 -28.81 7.38
N GLY A 779 -35.71 -28.83 8.58
CA GLY A 779 -35.06 -28.23 9.75
C GLY A 779 -33.72 -28.90 10.04
N ILE A 780 -33.71 -30.24 10.09
CA ILE A 780 -32.50 -31.07 10.13
C ILE A 780 -32.55 -32.07 8.97
N GLU A 781 -31.54 -32.06 8.11
CA GLU A 781 -31.34 -33.02 7.03
C GLU A 781 -30.08 -33.85 7.26
N ILE A 782 -30.24 -35.17 7.28
CA ILE A 782 -29.14 -36.13 7.44
C ILE A 782 -29.11 -37.06 6.23
N GLU A 783 -28.12 -36.87 5.38
CA GLU A 783 -27.85 -37.67 4.19
C GLU A 783 -26.96 -38.89 4.49
N ALA A 784 -26.75 -39.72 3.46
CA ALA A 784 -25.93 -40.93 3.57
C ALA A 784 -24.54 -40.65 4.17
N GLY A 785 -24.19 -41.40 5.22
CA GLY A 785 -22.94 -41.26 5.95
C GLY A 785 -22.90 -40.14 7.00
N GLY A 786 -23.88 -39.24 7.03
CA GLY A 786 -24.03 -38.26 8.11
C GLY A 786 -24.34 -38.94 9.45
N ASN A 787 -23.71 -38.48 10.53
CA ASN A 787 -23.90 -39.07 11.86
C ASN A 787 -23.68 -38.05 13.00
N PRO A 788 -24.62 -37.11 13.23
CA PRO A 788 -24.52 -36.12 14.31
C PRO A 788 -24.90 -36.68 15.67
N ILE A 789 -24.46 -35.96 16.70
CA ILE A 789 -25.03 -35.99 18.04
C ILE A 789 -25.84 -34.71 18.22
N VAL A 790 -27.14 -34.85 18.46
CA VAL A 790 -28.08 -33.73 18.60
C VAL A 790 -28.78 -33.83 19.95
N ARG A 791 -28.74 -32.77 20.74
CA ARG A 791 -29.33 -32.74 22.10
C ARG A 791 -30.10 -31.47 22.36
N ASN A 792 -31.29 -31.58 22.94
CA ASN A 792 -32.08 -30.42 23.38
C ASN A 792 -32.32 -29.39 22.27
N LEU A 793 -32.55 -29.84 21.02
CA LEU A 793 -32.88 -28.93 19.92
C LEU A 793 -34.39 -28.69 19.84
N GLN A 794 -34.77 -27.48 19.45
CA GLN A 794 -36.14 -27.16 19.03
C GLN A 794 -36.15 -26.97 17.52
N VAL A 795 -37.02 -27.72 16.81
CA VAL A 795 -37.17 -27.64 15.36
C VAL A 795 -38.62 -27.34 15.02
N LEU A 796 -38.92 -26.08 14.72
CA LEU A 796 -40.27 -25.53 14.76
C LEU A 796 -40.64 -24.78 13.48
N ASP A 797 -41.92 -24.84 13.14
CA ASP A 797 -42.58 -23.95 12.17
C ASP A 797 -41.92 -23.92 10.76
N GLY A 798 -41.34 -25.03 10.31
CA GLY A 798 -40.75 -25.16 8.97
C GLY A 798 -41.75 -25.51 7.86
N GLU A 799 -41.41 -25.22 6.61
CA GLU A 799 -42.26 -25.53 5.44
C GLU A 799 -42.02 -26.95 4.87
N ASP A 800 -40.93 -27.61 5.25
CA ASP A 800 -40.62 -29.00 4.91
C ASP A 800 -40.79 -29.94 6.13
N PHE A 801 -40.07 -31.06 6.16
CA PHE A 801 -39.98 -31.92 7.32
C PHE A 801 -39.12 -31.30 8.41
N GLY A 802 -39.55 -31.41 9.67
CA GLY A 802 -38.71 -30.98 10.80
C GLY A 802 -37.37 -31.71 10.82
N VAL A 803 -37.40 -33.04 10.76
CA VAL A 803 -36.21 -33.88 10.62
C VAL A 803 -36.38 -34.87 9.49
N LEU A 804 -35.52 -34.76 8.47
CA LEU A 804 -35.42 -35.66 7.33
C LEU A 804 -34.11 -36.46 7.41
N VAL A 805 -34.22 -37.79 7.45
CA VAL A 805 -33.05 -38.67 7.38
C VAL A 805 -33.15 -39.58 6.18
N HIS A 806 -32.21 -39.46 5.26
CA HIS A 806 -32.13 -40.29 4.05
C HIS A 806 -31.59 -41.69 4.34
N ASN A 807 -31.72 -42.58 3.35
CA ASN A 807 -31.15 -43.92 3.40
C ASN A 807 -29.63 -43.88 3.65
N GLY A 808 -29.16 -44.68 4.60
CA GLY A 808 -27.75 -44.70 5.02
C GLY A 808 -27.31 -43.51 5.88
N GLY A 809 -28.20 -42.56 6.19
CA GLY A 809 -27.97 -41.54 7.22
C GLY A 809 -28.10 -42.13 8.63
N GLY A 810 -27.42 -41.54 9.61
CA GLY A 810 -27.48 -41.97 11.00
C GLY A 810 -27.44 -40.81 11.97
N GLY A 811 -27.47 -41.08 13.27
CA GLY A 811 -27.36 -40.03 14.28
C GLY A 811 -27.99 -40.41 15.61
N ASN A 812 -27.66 -39.65 16.65
CA ASN A 812 -28.29 -39.76 17.96
C ASN A 812 -28.97 -38.43 18.31
N LEU A 813 -30.30 -38.43 18.31
CA LEU A 813 -31.13 -37.29 18.67
C LEU A 813 -31.76 -37.54 20.04
N GLN A 814 -31.50 -36.64 20.99
CA GLN A 814 -31.95 -36.75 22.37
C GLN A 814 -32.69 -35.49 22.81
N SER A 815 -33.83 -35.65 23.48
CA SER A 815 -34.60 -34.55 24.07
C SER A 815 -34.92 -33.41 23.09
N CYS A 816 -35.15 -33.73 21.81
CA CYS A 816 -35.46 -32.74 20.78
C CYS A 816 -36.98 -32.56 20.66
N MET A 817 -37.44 -31.32 20.51
CA MET A 817 -38.83 -30.99 20.23
C MET A 817 -38.98 -30.66 18.75
N VAL A 818 -39.79 -31.42 18.02
CA VAL A 818 -40.01 -31.20 16.59
C VAL A 818 -41.49 -31.04 16.32
N ALA A 819 -41.94 -29.82 16.02
CA ALA A 819 -43.36 -29.49 15.94
C ALA A 819 -43.69 -28.48 14.83
N ASN A 820 -44.95 -28.48 14.40
CA ASN A 820 -45.51 -27.51 13.44
C ASN A 820 -44.80 -27.45 12.08
N ASN A 821 -44.20 -28.54 11.61
CA ASN A 821 -43.54 -28.58 10.30
C ASN A 821 -44.52 -29.06 9.22
N ALA A 822 -44.64 -28.32 8.11
CA ALA A 822 -45.76 -28.44 7.17
C ALA A 822 -45.83 -29.79 6.42
N LYS A 823 -44.68 -30.42 6.09
CA LYS A 823 -44.67 -31.78 5.50
C LYS A 823 -44.67 -32.90 6.55
N GLY A 824 -44.48 -32.56 7.81
CA GLY A 824 -44.47 -33.47 8.96
C GLY A 824 -43.22 -33.31 9.82
N ASN A 825 -43.28 -33.77 11.08
CA ASN A 825 -42.16 -33.57 12.00
C ASN A 825 -40.97 -34.51 11.68
N TRP A 826 -41.23 -35.72 11.19
CA TRP A 826 -40.19 -36.73 11.01
C TRP A 826 -40.38 -37.54 9.74
N SER A 827 -39.31 -37.71 8.96
CA SER A 827 -39.21 -38.65 7.83
C SER A 827 -37.89 -39.42 7.92
N ILE A 828 -37.97 -40.77 7.92
CA ILE A 828 -36.79 -41.65 8.05
C ILE A 828 -36.75 -42.63 6.88
N GLY A 829 -35.64 -42.66 6.17
CA GLY A 829 -35.34 -43.65 5.14
C GLY A 829 -35.26 -45.07 5.72
N PRO A 830 -35.76 -46.10 5.02
CA PRO A 830 -35.76 -47.49 5.49
C PRO A 830 -34.41 -48.04 5.98
N SER A 831 -33.28 -47.58 5.42
CA SER A 831 -31.93 -48.03 5.82
C SER A 831 -31.19 -47.07 6.75
N ALA A 832 -31.85 -46.02 7.23
CA ALA A 832 -31.26 -45.06 8.16
C ALA A 832 -31.06 -45.67 9.56
N ARG A 833 -30.04 -45.19 10.28
CA ARG A 833 -29.63 -45.67 11.61
C ARG A 833 -29.69 -44.54 12.63
N VAL A 834 -30.90 -44.18 13.03
CA VAL A 834 -31.14 -43.05 13.93
C VAL A 834 -31.64 -43.53 15.29
N ALA A 835 -30.97 -43.12 16.36
CA ALA A 835 -31.47 -43.28 17.72
C ALA A 835 -32.27 -42.03 18.12
N ARG A 836 -33.49 -42.24 18.64
CA ARG A 836 -34.36 -41.17 19.17
C ARG A 836 -34.66 -41.47 20.63
N VAL A 837 -34.25 -40.58 21.53
CA VAL A 837 -34.45 -40.75 22.98
C VAL A 837 -35.10 -39.51 23.55
N GLY A 838 -36.34 -39.63 24.04
CA GLY A 838 -37.07 -38.51 24.65
C GLY A 838 -37.41 -37.37 23.68
N CYS A 839 -37.48 -37.63 22.37
CA CYS A 839 -37.88 -36.63 21.39
C CYS A 839 -39.41 -36.56 21.24
N GLY A 840 -39.95 -35.34 21.15
CA GLY A 840 -41.39 -35.04 21.02
C GLY A 840 -41.81 -34.70 19.60
#